data_AF-A0A4Q9V5Q1-F1
#
_entry.id   AF-A0A4Q9V5Q1-F1
#
_cell.length_a   1.000
_cell.length_b   1.000
_cell.length_c   1.000
_cell.angle_alpha   90.00
_cell.angle_beta   90.00
_cell.angle_gamma   90.00
#
_symmetry.space_group_name_H-M   'P 1'
#
loop_
_entity.id
_entity.type
_entity.pdbx_description
1 polymer ?
#
loop_
_entity_poly.entity_id
_entity_poly.type
_entity_poly.pdbx_seq_one_letter_code
_entity_poly.pdbx_strand_id
1 'polypeptide(L)'
;MARTSKKSKKPAHSNRKYIVGFWTLFGIGLLVAIFVFLLAGWGAFGKMPTFEELENPETNLATEIFSSDGKTLGKYYSENRTPIKYEDLPEHLVQALVATEDERFYQHAGIDAKGTVRAAVYLGTRGGASTITQQLAKLLFTEDVSSNPFARVLQKVKEWIIATRLERQYTKEEIITMYFNKYDFVYQAVGIRSASKIYFDKEAKDLNIQESAVLVGMLKNAALYNPVRRPEMVKARRNQVFEQMARNGYISETEMDSLQQLPMKIEFTPEGHDEGMATYFRAYLQGFMKEWIEENPKPDGSEYSLYRDGLKIYTSIDSKMQAYAEKAVQKHIAHIQKEFDRQNENNPTAPFRDIDNAEKESIIESAMKRSERWRKMKAQGKSEEEIRKSFTEKTDMRIFSWNGTIDTTMTPRDSILYYKSFLQAGMMSMVPQTGEVKAWVGGTNFKHFKYDHVKQGRRQVGSTFKPFVYATAIDQLKFSPCDTLPKTRFTIEAGKHGNQNDWSPKNAGNSDYEGMVSLKSALAQSINTVTARLIDKTGPQPVIDLVGKLGIETDNIPAVPSIALGVADLSLFEMVSAFSTFANQGVYVKPVIVNRIEDKNGTVLYQHVPETRDVLSKEAAYVTVNLLEGVTQYGSGVRLRGTWAEGRQDYERAVTGYPYDFKNPIAGKTGTTQNQSDGWFIGMVPDLATGVWVGAEDRSVHFPTITYGQGATMALPIWGMYMKDVYGDDELKVSQEPFERPENLSIEVNCENYRSSQESDNSVPDELDF
;
A
#
# COMPACT_ATOMS: atom_id res chain seq x y z
N MET A 1 -58.64 -95.66 -28.10
CA MET A 1 -58.41 -94.32 -28.66
C MET A 1 -57.55 -93.53 -27.67
N ALA A 2 -56.33 -93.14 -28.06
CA ALA A 2 -55.48 -92.27 -27.24
C ALA A 2 -55.05 -91.05 -28.09
N ARG A 3 -55.39 -89.85 -27.61
CA ARG A 3 -55.12 -88.55 -28.24
C ARG A 3 -53.65 -88.17 -28.08
N THR A 4 -52.95 -88.01 -29.20
CA THR A 4 -51.62 -87.36 -29.25
C THR A 4 -51.78 -85.84 -29.35
N SER A 5 -51.17 -85.10 -28.41
CA SER A 5 -51.13 -83.64 -28.42
C SER A 5 -49.97 -83.14 -29.31
N LYS A 6 -50.26 -82.18 -30.19
CA LYS A 6 -49.25 -81.46 -31.00
C LYS A 6 -48.70 -80.28 -30.19
N LYS A 7 -47.40 -80.26 -29.92
CA LYS A 7 -46.68 -79.03 -29.52
C LYS A 7 -46.43 -78.17 -30.76
N SER A 8 -46.95 -76.95 -30.76
CA SER A 8 -46.69 -75.90 -31.75
C SER A 8 -45.33 -75.23 -31.46
N LYS A 9 -44.48 -75.08 -32.50
CA LYS A 9 -43.26 -74.25 -32.47
C LYS A 9 -43.65 -72.80 -32.77
N LYS A 10 -43.29 -71.88 -31.87
CA LYS A 10 -43.43 -70.42 -32.08
C LYS A 10 -42.43 -69.93 -33.14
N PRO A 11 -42.78 -68.94 -34.00
CA PRO A 11 -41.88 -68.37 -35.00
C PRO A 11 -40.88 -67.38 -34.36
N ALA A 12 -39.66 -67.34 -34.90
CA ALA A 12 -38.63 -66.39 -34.49
C ALA A 12 -38.94 -64.98 -35.01
N HIS A 13 -38.97 -63.99 -34.12
CA HIS A 13 -39.10 -62.57 -34.48
C HIS A 13 -37.84 -62.09 -35.23
N SER A 14 -38.02 -61.51 -36.42
CA SER A 14 -36.93 -60.92 -37.22
C SER A 14 -36.62 -59.50 -36.77
N ASN A 15 -35.39 -59.29 -36.27
CA ASN A 15 -34.90 -58.01 -35.75
C ASN A 15 -34.47 -56.99 -36.84
N ARG A 16 -34.75 -57.26 -38.12
CA ARG A 16 -34.27 -56.45 -39.27
C ARG A 16 -34.74 -54.98 -39.22
N LYS A 17 -35.97 -54.71 -38.74
CA LYS A 17 -36.50 -53.34 -38.62
C LYS A 17 -35.72 -52.51 -37.59
N TYR A 18 -35.29 -53.12 -36.48
CA TYR A 18 -34.50 -52.44 -35.45
C TYR A 18 -33.07 -52.19 -35.92
N ILE A 19 -32.49 -53.12 -36.68
CA ILE A 19 -31.14 -52.96 -37.26
C ILE A 19 -31.13 -51.83 -38.28
N VAL A 20 -32.10 -51.79 -39.20
CA VAL A 20 -32.22 -50.69 -40.18
C VAL A 20 -32.50 -49.37 -39.49
N GLY A 21 -33.40 -49.35 -38.50
CA GLY A 21 -33.67 -48.15 -37.69
C GLY A 21 -32.42 -47.61 -37.00
N PHE A 22 -31.60 -48.48 -36.38
CA PHE A 22 -30.35 -48.10 -35.73
C PHE A 22 -29.35 -47.47 -36.69
N TRP A 23 -29.08 -48.11 -37.84
CA TRP A 23 -28.10 -47.60 -38.80
C TRP A 23 -28.56 -46.30 -39.49
N THR A 24 -29.86 -46.14 -39.73
CA THR A 24 -30.41 -44.86 -40.23
C THR A 24 -30.25 -43.75 -39.20
N LEU A 25 -30.55 -44.01 -37.93
CA LEU A 25 -30.37 -43.02 -36.84
C LEU A 25 -28.89 -42.67 -36.63
N PHE A 26 -28.00 -43.66 -36.69
CA PHE A 26 -26.56 -43.48 -36.63
C PHE A 26 -26.04 -42.63 -37.79
N GLY A 27 -26.47 -42.93 -39.02
CA GLY A 27 -26.11 -42.16 -40.21
C GLY A 27 -26.59 -40.71 -40.16
N ILE A 28 -27.83 -40.47 -39.70
CA ILE A 28 -28.36 -39.13 -39.47
C ILE A 28 -27.54 -38.41 -38.40
N GLY A 29 -27.22 -39.06 -37.28
CA GLY A 29 -26.38 -38.48 -36.24
C GLY A 29 -24.99 -38.08 -36.74
N LEU A 30 -24.37 -38.90 -37.58
CA LEU A 30 -23.08 -38.62 -38.21
C LEU A 30 -23.16 -37.41 -39.15
N LEU A 31 -24.20 -37.34 -39.99
CA LEU A 31 -24.44 -36.21 -40.90
C LEU A 31 -24.69 -34.91 -40.14
N VAL A 32 -25.45 -34.95 -39.04
CA VAL A 32 -25.68 -33.79 -38.18
C VAL A 32 -24.36 -33.32 -37.54
N ALA A 33 -23.53 -34.24 -37.04
CA ALA A 33 -22.24 -33.87 -36.49
C ALA A 33 -21.34 -33.19 -37.53
N ILE A 34 -21.23 -33.77 -38.74
CA ILE A 34 -20.47 -33.18 -39.85
C ILE A 34 -21.02 -31.81 -40.23
N PHE A 35 -22.35 -31.67 -40.32
CA PHE A 35 -23.01 -30.42 -40.68
C PHE A 35 -22.75 -29.32 -39.64
N VAL A 36 -22.73 -29.65 -38.35
CA VAL A 36 -22.36 -28.70 -37.28
C VAL A 36 -20.93 -28.21 -37.44
N PHE A 37 -19.96 -29.08 -37.76
CA PHE A 37 -18.58 -28.66 -38.02
C PHE A 37 -18.45 -27.81 -39.30
N LEU A 38 -19.23 -28.11 -40.36
CA LEU A 38 -19.26 -27.30 -41.59
C LEU A 38 -19.85 -25.91 -41.34
N LEU A 39 -20.95 -25.81 -40.59
CA LEU A 39 -21.54 -24.54 -40.19
C LEU A 39 -20.56 -23.66 -39.39
N ALA A 40 -19.71 -24.29 -38.58
CA ALA A 40 -18.64 -23.58 -37.88
C ALA A 40 -17.57 -23.05 -38.82
N GLY A 41 -17.17 -23.86 -39.82
CA GLY A 41 -16.25 -23.43 -40.88
C GLY A 41 -16.79 -22.26 -41.71
N TRP A 42 -18.11 -22.19 -41.91
CA TRP A 42 -18.78 -21.10 -42.63
C TRP A 42 -19.13 -19.88 -41.76
N GLY A 43 -18.72 -19.85 -40.49
CA GLY A 43 -18.94 -18.71 -39.60
C GLY A 43 -20.39 -18.56 -39.09
N ALA A 44 -21.23 -19.59 -39.22
CA ALA A 44 -22.64 -19.54 -38.81
C ALA A 44 -22.85 -19.40 -37.28
N PHE A 45 -21.78 -19.57 -36.49
CA PHE A 45 -21.79 -19.41 -35.03
C PHE A 45 -21.17 -18.09 -34.55
N GLY A 46 -20.93 -17.12 -35.44
CA GLY A 46 -20.31 -15.82 -35.14
C GLY A 46 -18.78 -15.84 -35.30
N LYS A 47 -18.11 -14.75 -34.86
CA LYS A 47 -16.64 -14.65 -34.87
C LYS A 47 -16.05 -15.81 -34.07
N MET A 48 -15.32 -16.68 -34.76
CA MET A 48 -14.49 -17.72 -34.16
C MET A 48 -13.11 -17.13 -33.89
N PRO A 49 -12.42 -17.54 -32.81
CA PRO A 49 -11.12 -16.98 -32.52
C PRO A 49 -10.14 -17.24 -33.68
N THR A 50 -9.35 -16.24 -34.02
CA THR A 50 -8.29 -16.38 -35.03
C THR A 50 -7.16 -17.26 -34.48
N PHE A 51 -6.29 -17.75 -35.37
CA PHE A 51 -5.10 -18.50 -34.93
C PHE A 51 -4.16 -17.61 -34.11
N GLU A 52 -4.03 -16.32 -34.46
CA GLU A 52 -3.25 -15.35 -33.70
C GLU A 52 -3.82 -15.11 -32.29
N GLU A 53 -5.15 -15.14 -32.11
CA GLU A 53 -5.81 -15.09 -30.79
C GLU A 53 -5.60 -16.38 -29.96
N LEU A 54 -5.32 -17.52 -30.60
CA LEU A 54 -4.98 -18.81 -29.96
C LEU A 54 -3.49 -18.91 -29.56
N GLU A 55 -2.62 -18.19 -30.26
CA GLU A 55 -1.17 -18.13 -29.98
C GLU A 55 -0.84 -16.99 -29.00
N ASN A 56 -1.68 -15.95 -28.95
CA ASN A 56 -1.52 -14.77 -28.10
C ASN A 56 -2.86 -14.33 -27.46
N PRO A 57 -3.44 -15.10 -26.53
CA PRO A 57 -4.63 -14.68 -25.79
C PRO A 57 -4.22 -13.60 -24.76
N GLU A 58 -4.02 -12.36 -25.24
CA GLU A 58 -3.54 -11.17 -24.53
C GLU A 58 -2.60 -11.49 -23.36
N THR A 59 -1.30 -11.36 -23.60
CA THR A 59 -0.31 -11.33 -22.53
C THR A 59 -0.63 -10.11 -21.65
N ASN A 60 -1.51 -10.27 -20.67
CA ASN A 60 -1.73 -9.35 -19.56
C ASN A 60 -0.43 -9.32 -18.76
N LEU A 61 0.56 -8.61 -19.29
CA LEU A 61 1.84 -8.45 -18.65
C LEU A 61 1.62 -7.50 -17.50
N ALA A 62 1.97 -7.97 -16.31
CA ALA A 62 1.92 -7.13 -15.12
C ALA A 62 2.85 -5.94 -15.33
N THR A 63 2.37 -4.73 -15.05
CA THR A 63 3.24 -3.57 -14.93
C THR A 63 4.13 -3.76 -13.71
N GLU A 64 5.43 -3.61 -13.88
CA GLU A 64 6.41 -3.78 -12.81
C GLU A 64 6.92 -2.43 -12.31
N ILE A 65 7.02 -2.30 -10.99
CA ILE A 65 7.50 -1.09 -10.31
C ILE A 65 8.89 -1.40 -9.77
N PHE A 66 9.88 -0.65 -10.22
CA PHE A 66 11.28 -0.78 -9.81
C PHE A 66 11.68 0.38 -8.90
N SER A 67 12.44 0.05 -7.86
CA SER A 67 13.16 1.01 -7.04
C SER A 67 14.39 1.54 -7.78
N SER A 68 15.00 2.60 -7.25
CA SER A 68 16.22 3.22 -7.77
C SER A 68 17.44 2.29 -7.72
N ASP A 69 17.46 1.33 -6.78
CA ASP A 69 18.46 0.25 -6.69
C ASP A 69 18.07 -1.02 -7.50
N GLY A 70 17.04 -0.94 -8.34
CA GLY A 70 16.67 -1.98 -9.31
C GLY A 70 15.87 -3.16 -8.73
N LYS A 71 15.36 -3.06 -7.50
CA LYS A 71 14.49 -4.08 -6.89
C LYS A 71 13.04 -3.85 -7.28
N THR A 72 12.27 -4.92 -7.42
CA THR A 72 10.83 -4.81 -7.66
C THR A 72 10.11 -4.44 -6.36
N LEU A 73 9.48 -3.27 -6.32
CA LEU A 73 8.63 -2.82 -5.21
C LEU A 73 7.24 -3.48 -5.24
N GLY A 74 6.78 -3.84 -6.43
CA GLY A 74 5.53 -4.53 -6.63
C GLY A 74 5.09 -4.53 -8.08
N LYS A 75 3.89 -5.05 -8.32
CA LYS A 75 3.29 -5.14 -9.66
C LYS A 75 1.85 -4.66 -9.67
N TYR A 76 1.39 -4.16 -10.81
CA TYR A 76 -0.03 -3.98 -11.12
C TYR A 76 -0.45 -4.99 -12.18
N TYR A 77 -1.49 -5.75 -11.90
CA TYR A 77 -2.02 -6.76 -12.81
C TYR A 77 -3.52 -6.92 -12.59
N SER A 78 -4.25 -7.30 -13.62
CA SER A 78 -5.62 -7.79 -13.46
C SER A 78 -5.63 -9.24 -12.97
N GLU A 79 -4.62 -10.03 -13.36
CA GLU A 79 -4.42 -11.43 -12.98
C GLU A 79 -2.91 -11.65 -12.72
N ASN A 80 -2.52 -12.23 -11.58
CA ASN A 80 -1.11 -12.47 -11.24
C ASN A 80 -0.55 -13.66 -12.05
N ARG A 81 -0.23 -13.43 -13.33
CA ARG A 81 0.21 -14.47 -14.26
C ARG A 81 1.74 -14.57 -14.27
N THR A 82 2.33 -15.21 -13.27
CA THR A 82 3.71 -15.72 -13.41
C THR A 82 3.64 -17.10 -14.05
N PRO A 83 3.97 -17.25 -15.35
CA PRO A 83 3.78 -18.51 -16.05
C PRO A 83 4.69 -19.60 -15.47
N ILE A 84 4.12 -20.77 -15.22
CA ILE A 84 4.86 -22.00 -14.92
C ILE A 84 5.14 -22.77 -16.21
N LYS A 85 6.29 -23.44 -16.27
CA LYS A 85 6.59 -24.39 -17.34
C LYS A 85 6.17 -25.80 -16.94
N TYR A 86 6.03 -26.70 -17.91
CA TYR A 86 5.68 -28.10 -17.62
C TYR A 86 6.71 -28.79 -16.73
N GLU A 87 8.01 -28.52 -16.95
CA GLU A 87 9.13 -29.07 -16.17
C GLU A 87 9.10 -28.70 -14.67
N ASP A 88 8.40 -27.63 -14.32
CA ASP A 88 8.24 -27.16 -12.94
C ASP A 88 6.97 -27.72 -12.27
N LEU A 89 6.17 -28.55 -12.96
CA LEU A 89 5.00 -29.21 -12.39
C LEU A 89 5.39 -30.55 -11.78
N PRO A 90 5.09 -30.82 -10.50
CA PRO A 90 5.34 -32.12 -9.93
C PRO A 90 4.47 -33.18 -10.58
N GLU A 91 5.03 -34.38 -10.77
CA GLU A 91 4.34 -35.45 -11.49
C GLU A 91 3.01 -35.85 -10.84
N HIS A 92 2.96 -35.91 -9.50
CA HIS A 92 1.72 -36.21 -8.78
C HIS A 92 0.62 -35.16 -8.98
N LEU A 93 0.96 -33.90 -9.28
CA LEU A 93 -0.03 -32.86 -9.59
C LEU A 93 -0.67 -33.12 -10.95
N VAL A 94 0.14 -33.46 -11.95
CA VAL A 94 -0.31 -33.82 -13.30
C VAL A 94 -1.17 -35.08 -13.23
N GLN A 95 -0.72 -36.11 -12.53
CA GLN A 95 -1.45 -37.36 -12.34
C GLN A 95 -2.78 -37.15 -11.61
N ALA A 96 -2.81 -36.30 -10.57
CA ALA A 96 -4.04 -35.95 -9.86
C ALA A 96 -5.07 -35.27 -10.78
N LEU A 97 -4.63 -34.31 -11.60
CA LEU A 97 -5.48 -33.63 -12.60
C LEU A 97 -6.08 -34.65 -13.58
N VAL A 98 -5.23 -35.46 -14.20
CA VAL A 98 -5.65 -36.46 -15.20
C VAL A 98 -6.59 -37.48 -14.57
N ALA A 99 -6.28 -38.03 -13.40
CA ALA A 99 -7.13 -39.01 -12.71
C ALA A 99 -8.53 -38.46 -12.40
N THR A 100 -8.63 -37.17 -12.06
CA THR A 100 -9.86 -36.57 -11.55
C THR A 100 -10.72 -35.95 -12.64
N GLU A 101 -10.11 -35.19 -13.54
CA GLU A 101 -10.83 -34.39 -14.55
C GLU A 101 -10.95 -35.13 -15.89
N ASP A 102 -9.97 -35.98 -16.26
CA ASP A 102 -9.93 -36.62 -17.58
C ASP A 102 -9.07 -37.90 -17.62
N GLU A 103 -9.61 -39.02 -17.13
CA GLU A 103 -8.92 -40.33 -17.01
C GLU A 103 -8.33 -40.85 -18.33
N ARG A 104 -8.82 -40.38 -19.48
CA ARG A 104 -8.40 -40.79 -20.83
C ARG A 104 -7.74 -39.65 -21.60
N PHE A 105 -7.26 -38.62 -20.92
CA PHE A 105 -6.71 -37.41 -21.54
C PHE A 105 -5.71 -37.71 -22.67
N TYR A 106 -4.78 -38.63 -22.45
CA TYR A 106 -3.75 -39.00 -23.43
C TYR A 106 -4.25 -39.88 -24.59
N GLN A 107 -5.50 -40.37 -24.55
CA GLN A 107 -6.06 -41.33 -25.51
C GLN A 107 -7.04 -40.70 -26.53
N HIS A 108 -7.36 -39.41 -26.40
CA HIS A 108 -8.28 -38.71 -27.30
C HIS A 108 -7.71 -37.37 -27.79
N ALA A 109 -8.28 -36.83 -28.88
CA ALA A 109 -7.91 -35.53 -29.44
C ALA A 109 -8.92 -34.44 -29.02
N GLY A 110 -8.89 -34.04 -27.75
CA GLY A 110 -9.76 -32.99 -27.19
C GLY A 110 -11.18 -33.39 -26.82
N ILE A 111 -11.79 -34.38 -27.46
CA ILE A 111 -13.14 -34.86 -27.13
C ILE A 111 -13.11 -36.36 -26.83
N ASP A 112 -13.48 -36.75 -25.62
CA ASP A 112 -13.66 -38.15 -25.26
C ASP A 112 -15.03 -38.66 -25.73
N ALA A 113 -15.06 -39.32 -26.89
CA ALA A 113 -16.28 -39.91 -27.44
C ALA A 113 -16.90 -40.96 -26.50
N LYS A 114 -16.08 -41.80 -25.84
CA LYS A 114 -16.57 -42.81 -24.91
C LYS A 114 -17.19 -42.16 -23.67
N GLY A 115 -16.51 -41.16 -23.11
CA GLY A 115 -17.00 -40.37 -21.97
C GLY A 115 -18.28 -39.59 -22.29
N THR A 116 -18.36 -39.00 -23.48
CA THR A 116 -19.53 -38.25 -23.95
C THR A 116 -20.75 -39.15 -24.12
N VAL A 117 -20.59 -40.32 -24.77
CA VAL A 117 -21.67 -41.29 -24.92
C VAL A 117 -22.11 -41.84 -23.55
N ARG A 118 -21.16 -42.18 -22.67
CA ARG A 118 -21.45 -42.62 -21.30
C ARG A 118 -22.28 -41.57 -20.55
N ALA A 119 -21.86 -40.31 -20.58
CA ALA A 119 -22.57 -39.24 -19.91
C ALA A 119 -23.98 -39.03 -20.48
N ALA A 120 -24.18 -39.14 -21.80
CA ALA A 120 -25.49 -39.04 -22.42
C ALA A 120 -26.42 -40.21 -22.02
N VAL A 121 -25.92 -41.45 -22.05
CA VAL A 121 -26.69 -42.67 -21.71
C VAL A 121 -27.09 -42.69 -20.23
N TYR A 122 -26.18 -42.28 -19.34
CA TYR A 122 -26.41 -42.30 -17.89
C TYR A 122 -26.85 -40.93 -17.32
N LEU A 123 -27.25 -39.98 -18.17
CA LEU A 123 -27.67 -38.62 -17.77
C LEU A 123 -26.68 -37.93 -16.82
N GLY A 124 -25.37 -38.16 -17.02
CA GLY A 124 -24.29 -37.59 -16.21
C GLY A 124 -24.08 -38.20 -14.83
N THR A 125 -24.90 -39.19 -14.42
CA THR A 125 -24.81 -39.81 -13.07
C THR A 125 -23.57 -40.67 -12.87
N ARG A 126 -22.93 -41.13 -13.96
CA ARG A 126 -21.70 -41.95 -13.94
C ARG A 126 -20.47 -41.19 -14.44
N GLY A 127 -20.36 -39.91 -14.07
CA GLY A 127 -19.22 -39.05 -14.39
C GLY A 127 -19.49 -38.04 -15.51
N GLY A 128 -18.63 -37.02 -15.59
CA GLY A 128 -18.73 -35.94 -16.57
C GLY A 128 -18.34 -36.34 -18.00
N ALA A 129 -18.74 -35.51 -18.96
CA ALA A 129 -18.41 -35.62 -20.39
C ALA A 129 -17.27 -34.69 -20.84
N SER A 130 -16.84 -33.74 -19.99
CA SER A 130 -15.89 -32.69 -20.40
C SER A 130 -14.45 -33.13 -20.13
N THR A 131 -13.57 -32.86 -21.09
CA THR A 131 -12.12 -33.14 -21.05
C THR A 131 -11.34 -31.93 -20.54
N ILE A 132 -10.07 -32.11 -20.16
CA ILE A 132 -9.20 -30.98 -19.76
C ILE A 132 -9.13 -29.92 -20.86
N THR A 133 -8.94 -30.34 -22.11
CA THR A 133 -8.87 -29.42 -23.27
C THR A 133 -10.17 -28.66 -23.49
N GLN A 134 -11.33 -29.28 -23.25
CA GLN A 134 -12.61 -28.55 -23.32
C GLN A 134 -12.75 -27.52 -22.20
N GLN A 135 -12.27 -27.85 -21.00
CA GLN A 135 -12.28 -26.89 -19.89
C GLN A 135 -11.32 -25.73 -20.17
N LEU A 136 -10.14 -25.98 -20.74
CA LEU A 136 -9.22 -24.95 -21.20
C LEU A 136 -9.86 -24.05 -22.28
N ALA A 137 -10.49 -24.66 -23.29
CA ALA A 137 -11.21 -23.92 -24.33
C ALA A 137 -12.30 -23.00 -23.75
N LYS A 138 -13.01 -23.48 -22.72
CA LYS A 138 -13.99 -22.68 -21.98
C LYS A 138 -13.32 -21.49 -21.25
N LEU A 139 -12.21 -21.73 -20.54
CA LEU A 139 -11.48 -20.69 -19.80
C LEU A 139 -10.88 -19.61 -20.69
N LEU A 140 -10.47 -19.96 -21.91
CA LEU A 140 -9.83 -19.02 -22.83
C LEU A 140 -10.84 -18.17 -23.62
N PHE A 141 -12.02 -18.71 -23.96
CA PHE A 141 -12.89 -18.09 -25.00
C PHE A 141 -14.38 -18.01 -24.67
N THR A 142 -14.79 -18.40 -23.46
CA THR A 142 -16.19 -18.27 -23.03
C THR A 142 -16.26 -17.34 -21.82
N GLU A 143 -16.36 -16.03 -22.07
CA GLU A 143 -16.43 -15.00 -21.01
C GLU A 143 -17.64 -15.22 -20.08
N ASP A 144 -18.83 -15.43 -20.65
CA ASP A 144 -20.06 -15.68 -19.89
C ASP A 144 -20.74 -16.99 -20.31
N VAL A 145 -21.02 -17.85 -19.33
CA VAL A 145 -21.82 -19.05 -19.54
C VAL A 145 -23.29 -18.65 -19.67
N SER A 146 -23.87 -18.85 -20.85
CA SER A 146 -25.26 -18.45 -21.09
C SER A 146 -26.24 -19.31 -20.29
N SER A 147 -27.21 -18.68 -19.64
CA SER A 147 -28.34 -19.32 -18.96
C SER A 147 -29.41 -19.84 -19.93
N ASN A 148 -29.37 -19.41 -21.20
CA ASN A 148 -30.29 -19.88 -22.24
C ASN A 148 -29.85 -21.29 -22.73
N PRO A 149 -30.70 -22.32 -22.65
CA PRO A 149 -30.35 -23.70 -23.05
C PRO A 149 -29.83 -23.82 -24.48
N PHE A 150 -30.41 -23.08 -25.44
CA PHE A 150 -29.98 -23.11 -26.83
C PHE A 150 -28.61 -22.46 -27.02
N ALA A 151 -28.41 -21.29 -26.40
CA ALA A 151 -27.13 -20.60 -26.44
C ALA A 151 -26.03 -21.41 -25.74
N ARG A 152 -26.36 -22.15 -24.67
CA ARG A 152 -25.41 -23.04 -23.99
C ARG A 152 -24.97 -24.22 -24.85
N VAL A 153 -25.89 -24.80 -25.63
CA VAL A 153 -25.54 -25.85 -26.60
C VAL A 153 -24.58 -25.30 -27.66
N LEU A 154 -24.86 -24.09 -28.18
CA LEU A 154 -23.96 -23.42 -29.14
C LEU A 154 -22.58 -23.13 -28.55
N GLN A 155 -22.51 -22.64 -27.30
CA GLN A 155 -21.24 -22.47 -26.59
C GLN A 155 -20.49 -23.80 -26.45
N LYS A 156 -21.20 -24.89 -26.13
CA LYS A 156 -20.56 -26.20 -25.97
C LYS A 156 -19.98 -26.74 -27.28
N VAL A 157 -20.64 -26.48 -28.41
CA VAL A 157 -20.11 -26.78 -29.74
C VAL A 157 -18.85 -25.95 -30.03
N LYS A 158 -18.82 -24.66 -29.66
CA LYS A 158 -17.61 -23.82 -29.77
C LYS A 158 -16.47 -24.37 -28.91
N GLU A 159 -16.73 -24.74 -27.65
CA GLU A 159 -15.75 -25.38 -26.76
C GLU A 159 -15.14 -26.64 -27.43
N TRP A 160 -15.96 -27.47 -28.10
CA TRP A 160 -15.49 -28.67 -28.82
C TRP A 160 -14.59 -28.35 -30.01
N ILE A 161 -14.96 -27.35 -30.83
CA ILE A 161 -14.16 -26.95 -32.00
C ILE A 161 -12.82 -26.39 -31.55
N ILE A 162 -12.82 -25.52 -30.54
CA ILE A 162 -11.60 -24.91 -29.99
C ILE A 162 -10.72 -26.00 -29.35
N ALA A 163 -11.28 -26.91 -28.56
CA ALA A 163 -10.54 -28.02 -27.99
C ALA A 163 -9.86 -28.88 -29.07
N THR A 164 -10.57 -29.16 -30.17
CA THR A 164 -9.99 -29.92 -31.30
C THR A 164 -8.87 -29.14 -32.00
N ARG A 165 -8.96 -27.81 -32.08
CA ARG A 165 -7.89 -26.96 -32.63
C ARG A 165 -6.67 -26.92 -31.72
N LEU A 166 -6.87 -26.74 -30.41
CA LEU A 166 -5.80 -26.75 -29.41
C LEU A 166 -5.01 -28.06 -29.48
N GLU A 167 -5.69 -29.20 -29.57
CA GLU A 167 -5.05 -30.54 -29.65
C GLU A 167 -4.35 -30.86 -30.97
N ARG A 168 -4.59 -30.06 -32.02
CA ARG A 168 -3.86 -30.15 -33.28
C ARG A 168 -2.57 -29.34 -33.28
N GLN A 169 -2.47 -28.35 -32.40
CA GLN A 169 -1.42 -27.33 -32.43
C GLN A 169 -0.49 -27.44 -31.23
N TYR A 170 -1.00 -27.93 -30.10
CA TYR A 170 -0.29 -28.06 -28.85
C TYR A 170 -0.20 -29.53 -28.42
N THR A 171 0.92 -29.87 -27.82
CA THR A 171 1.14 -31.14 -27.14
C THR A 171 0.27 -31.24 -25.88
N LYS A 172 0.13 -32.47 -25.37
CA LYS A 172 -0.62 -32.74 -24.13
C LYS A 172 -0.02 -32.00 -22.92
N GLU A 173 1.29 -31.89 -22.88
CA GLU A 173 2.04 -31.19 -21.85
C GLU A 173 1.74 -29.69 -21.87
N GLU A 174 1.81 -29.06 -23.05
CA GLU A 174 1.46 -27.65 -23.23
C GLU A 174 0.01 -27.36 -22.85
N ILE A 175 -0.93 -28.25 -23.17
CA ILE A 175 -2.34 -28.11 -22.77
C ILE A 175 -2.51 -28.13 -21.25
N ILE A 176 -1.83 -29.05 -20.57
CA ILE A 176 -1.85 -29.12 -19.10
C ILE A 176 -1.23 -27.85 -18.49
N THR A 177 -0.09 -27.40 -19.02
CA THR A 177 0.57 -26.17 -18.57
C THR A 177 -0.32 -24.94 -18.78
N MET A 178 -0.94 -24.79 -19.94
CA MET A 178 -1.88 -23.70 -20.22
C MET A 178 -3.08 -23.73 -19.27
N TYR A 179 -3.65 -24.91 -19.04
CA TYR A 179 -4.76 -25.09 -18.11
C TYR A 179 -4.39 -24.67 -16.69
N PHE A 180 -3.26 -25.16 -16.18
CA PHE A 180 -2.78 -24.79 -14.86
C PHE A 180 -2.38 -23.33 -14.74
N ASN A 181 -1.87 -22.69 -15.79
CA ASN A 181 -1.57 -21.26 -15.78
C ASN A 181 -2.81 -20.37 -15.86
N LYS A 182 -3.92 -20.87 -16.41
CA LYS A 182 -5.12 -20.07 -16.68
C LYS A 182 -6.20 -20.21 -15.60
N TYR A 183 -6.27 -21.32 -14.90
CA TYR A 183 -7.35 -21.58 -13.94
C TYR A 183 -7.31 -20.58 -12.76
N ASP A 184 -8.47 -20.03 -12.38
CA ASP A 184 -8.61 -19.12 -11.25
C ASP A 184 -8.97 -19.88 -9.96
N PHE A 185 -8.03 -19.93 -9.02
CA PHE A 185 -8.20 -20.58 -7.72
C PHE A 185 -8.81 -19.66 -6.65
N VAL A 186 -9.34 -18.49 -7.03
CA VAL A 186 -9.85 -17.40 -6.19
C VAL A 186 -8.77 -16.71 -5.34
N TYR A 187 -9.11 -15.61 -4.66
CA TYR A 187 -8.15 -14.78 -3.91
C TYR A 187 -6.97 -14.28 -4.74
N GLN A 188 -7.21 -13.95 -6.02
CA GLN A 188 -6.17 -13.53 -6.98
C GLN A 188 -5.13 -14.62 -7.29
N ALA A 189 -5.34 -15.86 -6.85
CA ALA A 189 -4.55 -17.02 -7.20
C ALA A 189 -4.89 -17.52 -8.63
N VAL A 190 -4.60 -16.69 -9.63
CA VAL A 190 -4.73 -17.11 -11.03
C VAL A 190 -3.48 -17.89 -11.41
N GLY A 191 -3.68 -19.15 -11.78
CA GLY A 191 -2.62 -20.07 -12.11
C GLY A 191 -2.11 -20.87 -10.91
N ILE A 192 -1.60 -22.08 -11.18
CA ILE A 192 -1.19 -23.04 -10.15
C ILE A 192 -0.03 -22.54 -9.30
N ARG A 193 0.90 -21.76 -9.88
CA ARG A 193 2.04 -21.20 -9.15
C ARG A 193 1.56 -20.23 -8.07
N SER A 194 0.73 -19.26 -8.47
CA SER A 194 0.11 -18.30 -7.56
C SER A 194 -0.74 -19.02 -6.51
N ALA A 195 -1.49 -20.06 -6.87
CA ALA A 195 -2.27 -20.86 -5.92
C ALA A 195 -1.40 -21.64 -4.92
N SER A 196 -0.28 -22.21 -5.37
CA SER A 196 0.66 -22.92 -4.50
C SER A 196 1.25 -21.98 -3.45
N LYS A 197 1.62 -20.77 -3.89
CA LYS A 197 2.13 -19.72 -3.01
C LYS A 197 1.07 -19.24 -2.03
N ILE A 198 -0.13 -18.93 -2.50
CA ILE A 198 -1.21 -18.36 -1.67
C ILE A 198 -1.80 -19.35 -0.67
N TYR A 199 -1.92 -20.64 -1.02
CA TYR A 199 -2.57 -21.62 -0.14
C TYR A 199 -1.59 -22.45 0.70
N PHE A 200 -0.30 -22.49 0.34
CA PHE A 200 0.70 -23.35 0.99
C PHE A 200 2.08 -22.69 1.19
N ASP A 201 2.26 -21.43 0.80
CA ASP A 201 3.55 -20.70 0.79
C ASP A 201 4.70 -21.43 0.05
N LYS A 202 4.37 -22.18 -1.00
CA LYS A 202 5.33 -23.00 -1.76
C LYS A 202 5.39 -22.67 -3.24
N GLU A 203 6.53 -22.94 -3.85
CA GLU A 203 6.60 -23.07 -5.31
C GLU A 203 5.87 -24.34 -5.76
N ALA A 204 5.30 -24.33 -6.97
CA ALA A 204 4.43 -25.42 -7.40
C ALA A 204 5.16 -26.77 -7.46
N LYS A 205 6.46 -26.77 -7.81
CA LYS A 205 7.34 -27.94 -7.83
C LYS A 205 7.56 -28.59 -6.45
N ASP A 206 7.38 -27.81 -5.38
CA ASP A 206 7.62 -28.24 -4.00
C ASP A 206 6.31 -28.65 -3.29
N LEU A 207 5.19 -28.68 -4.02
CA LEU A 207 3.93 -29.19 -3.50
C LEU A 207 4.06 -30.66 -3.14
N ASN A 208 3.46 -31.05 -2.02
CA ASN A 208 3.25 -32.45 -1.70
C ASN A 208 1.99 -32.99 -2.39
N ILE A 209 1.88 -34.31 -2.53
CA ILE A 209 0.71 -34.97 -3.15
C ILE A 209 -0.63 -34.56 -2.52
N GLN A 210 -0.70 -34.39 -1.19
CA GLN A 210 -1.91 -33.95 -0.51
C GLN A 210 -2.29 -32.50 -0.80
N GLU A 211 -1.31 -31.64 -1.08
CA GLU A 211 -1.51 -30.23 -1.42
C GLU A 211 -1.95 -30.11 -2.89
N SER A 212 -1.33 -30.89 -3.78
CA SER A 212 -1.78 -31.05 -5.17
C SER A 212 -3.22 -31.55 -5.26
N ALA A 213 -3.59 -32.54 -4.43
CA ALA A 213 -4.96 -33.05 -4.41
C ALA A 213 -5.98 -32.01 -3.92
N VAL A 214 -5.60 -31.09 -3.03
CA VAL A 214 -6.45 -29.96 -2.65
C VAL A 214 -6.66 -29.01 -3.84
N LEU A 215 -5.58 -28.58 -4.50
CA LEU A 215 -5.66 -27.68 -5.65
C LEU A 215 -6.44 -28.31 -6.81
N VAL A 216 -6.20 -29.58 -7.13
CA VAL A 216 -6.99 -30.32 -8.14
C VAL A 216 -8.45 -30.44 -7.72
N GLY A 217 -8.71 -30.69 -6.43
CA GLY A 217 -10.07 -30.72 -5.88
C GLY A 217 -10.84 -29.42 -6.12
N MET A 218 -10.14 -28.28 -6.09
CA MET A 218 -10.70 -26.95 -6.37
C MET A 218 -11.14 -26.78 -7.83
N LEU A 219 -10.53 -27.46 -8.79
CA LEU A 219 -10.80 -27.27 -10.22
C LEU A 219 -12.27 -27.44 -10.62
N LYS A 220 -12.98 -28.31 -9.90
CA LYS A 220 -14.42 -28.51 -10.08
C LYS A 220 -15.23 -27.23 -9.78
N ASN A 221 -14.85 -26.49 -8.74
CA ASN A 221 -15.41 -25.19 -8.35
C ASN A 221 -14.57 -24.58 -7.21
N ALA A 222 -13.66 -23.65 -7.53
CA ALA A 222 -12.71 -23.10 -6.54
C ALA A 222 -13.39 -22.32 -5.41
N ALA A 223 -14.50 -21.63 -5.70
CA ALA A 223 -15.25 -20.90 -4.68
C ALA A 223 -15.96 -21.84 -3.69
N LEU A 224 -16.47 -22.97 -4.17
CA LEU A 224 -17.16 -23.98 -3.35
C LEU A 224 -16.16 -24.80 -2.53
N TYR A 225 -15.07 -25.24 -3.15
CA TYR A 225 -14.04 -26.08 -2.53
C TYR A 225 -12.86 -25.24 -2.02
N ASN A 226 -13.14 -24.10 -1.40
CA ASN A 226 -12.13 -23.22 -0.86
C ASN A 226 -11.66 -23.70 0.53
N PRO A 227 -10.39 -24.07 0.72
CA PRO A 227 -9.91 -24.68 1.96
C PRO A 227 -9.92 -23.72 3.16
N VAL A 228 -9.80 -22.41 2.92
CA VAL A 228 -9.86 -21.36 3.95
C VAL A 228 -11.29 -21.18 4.47
N ARG A 229 -12.28 -21.28 3.58
CA ARG A 229 -13.69 -21.04 3.93
C ARG A 229 -14.41 -22.30 4.42
N ARG A 230 -14.02 -23.48 3.91
CA ARG A 230 -14.79 -24.74 4.06
C ARG A 230 -13.89 -25.97 4.21
N PRO A 231 -13.06 -26.05 5.26
CA PRO A 231 -12.02 -27.07 5.41
C PRO A 231 -12.57 -28.51 5.36
N GLU A 232 -13.68 -28.79 6.03
CA GLU A 232 -14.28 -30.14 6.04
C GLU A 232 -14.76 -30.60 4.65
N MET A 233 -15.41 -29.70 3.90
CA MET A 233 -15.87 -29.99 2.54
C MET A 233 -14.70 -30.24 1.58
N VAL A 234 -13.62 -29.47 1.74
CA VAL A 234 -12.40 -29.64 0.94
C VAL A 234 -11.67 -30.92 1.32
N LYS A 235 -11.69 -31.33 2.58
CA LYS A 235 -11.06 -32.57 3.02
C LYS A 235 -11.72 -33.77 2.35
N ALA A 236 -13.05 -33.80 2.32
CA ALA A 236 -13.80 -34.83 1.60
C ALA A 236 -13.47 -34.82 0.09
N ARG A 237 -13.36 -33.62 -0.52
CA ARG A 237 -13.02 -33.49 -1.95
C ARG A 237 -11.59 -33.93 -2.26
N ARG A 238 -10.61 -33.58 -1.42
CA ARG A 238 -9.22 -34.03 -1.52
C ARG A 238 -9.14 -35.56 -1.43
N ASN A 239 -9.86 -36.16 -0.49
CA ASN A 239 -9.88 -37.62 -0.34
C ASN A 239 -10.47 -38.31 -1.58
N GLN A 240 -11.50 -37.71 -2.21
CA GLN A 240 -12.03 -38.18 -3.49
C GLN A 240 -10.99 -38.12 -4.62
N VAL A 241 -10.10 -37.13 -4.63
CA VAL A 241 -8.99 -37.06 -5.60
C VAL A 241 -8.06 -38.25 -5.40
N PHE A 242 -7.68 -38.58 -4.16
CA PHE A 242 -6.86 -39.76 -3.88
C PHE A 242 -7.55 -41.07 -4.33
N GLU A 243 -8.86 -41.22 -4.11
CA GLU A 243 -9.62 -42.37 -4.62
C GLU A 243 -9.53 -42.49 -6.15
N GLN A 244 -9.62 -41.37 -6.88
CA GLN A 244 -9.45 -41.39 -8.33
C GLN A 244 -8.02 -41.74 -8.73
N MET A 245 -7.01 -41.23 -8.02
CA MET A 245 -5.60 -41.56 -8.28
C MET A 245 -5.33 -43.06 -8.06
N ALA A 246 -5.82 -43.64 -6.97
CA ALA A 246 -5.67 -45.06 -6.67
C ALA A 246 -6.39 -45.92 -7.71
N ARG A 247 -7.62 -45.56 -8.09
CA ARG A 247 -8.40 -46.25 -9.12
C ARG A 247 -7.71 -46.28 -10.48
N ASN A 248 -6.93 -45.25 -10.82
CA ASN A 248 -6.17 -45.17 -12.05
C ASN A 248 -4.74 -45.74 -11.93
N GLY A 249 -4.37 -46.26 -10.75
CA GLY A 249 -3.07 -46.91 -10.51
C GLY A 249 -1.90 -45.94 -10.30
N TYR A 250 -2.16 -44.66 -10.02
CA TYR A 250 -1.10 -43.67 -9.76
C TYR A 250 -0.55 -43.76 -8.33
N ILE A 251 -1.36 -44.24 -7.38
CA ILE A 251 -0.97 -44.51 -5.99
C ILE A 251 -1.52 -45.87 -5.55
N SER A 252 -0.93 -46.50 -4.54
CA SER A 252 -1.48 -47.74 -3.97
C SER A 252 -2.66 -47.45 -3.02
N GLU A 253 -3.49 -48.48 -2.74
CA GLU A 253 -4.54 -48.36 -1.72
C GLU A 253 -3.96 -48.04 -0.33
N THR A 254 -2.80 -48.61 0.00
CA THR A 254 -2.10 -48.33 1.27
C THR A 254 -1.60 -46.89 1.37
N GLU A 255 -1.12 -46.32 0.26
CA GLU A 255 -0.70 -44.93 0.18
C GLU A 255 -1.91 -44.00 0.27
N MET A 256 -3.00 -44.30 -0.44
CA MET A 256 -4.28 -43.58 -0.34
C MET A 256 -4.77 -43.51 1.11
N ASP A 257 -4.85 -44.64 1.82
CA ASP A 257 -5.30 -44.69 3.22
C ASP A 257 -4.43 -43.83 4.13
N SER A 258 -3.12 -43.83 3.91
CA SER A 258 -2.15 -43.02 4.66
C SER A 258 -2.34 -41.53 4.39
N LEU A 259 -2.49 -41.14 3.12
CA LEU A 259 -2.68 -39.75 2.69
C LEU A 259 -4.01 -39.16 3.18
N GLN A 260 -5.07 -39.97 3.23
CA GLN A 260 -6.38 -39.53 3.72
C GLN A 260 -6.36 -39.14 5.21
N GLN A 261 -5.47 -39.75 6.01
CA GLN A 261 -5.29 -39.44 7.43
C GLN A 261 -4.51 -38.15 7.67
N LEU A 262 -3.71 -37.68 6.70
CA LEU A 262 -2.93 -36.47 6.87
C LEU A 262 -3.82 -35.23 7.05
N PRO A 263 -3.50 -34.34 8.01
CA PRO A 263 -4.22 -33.10 8.19
C PRO A 263 -4.02 -32.17 6.99
N MET A 264 -5.03 -31.35 6.69
CA MET A 264 -4.92 -30.31 5.67
C MET A 264 -4.30 -29.07 6.32
N LYS A 265 -2.98 -28.94 6.21
CA LYS A 265 -2.26 -27.74 6.62
C LYS A 265 -2.35 -26.71 5.50
N ILE A 266 -3.08 -25.62 5.75
CA ILE A 266 -3.21 -24.50 4.82
C ILE A 266 -2.41 -23.35 5.42
N GLU A 267 -1.41 -22.89 4.69
CA GLU A 267 -0.63 -21.69 5.03
C GLU A 267 -1.10 -20.59 4.08
N PHE A 268 -2.18 -19.90 4.47
CA PHE A 268 -2.84 -18.95 3.61
C PHE A 268 -2.15 -17.58 3.65
N THR A 269 -1.39 -17.27 2.59
CA THR A 269 -0.63 -16.04 2.39
C THR A 269 -1.15 -15.30 1.16
N PRO A 270 -2.28 -14.56 1.27
CA PRO A 270 -2.86 -13.87 0.12
C PRO A 270 -1.89 -12.80 -0.40
N GLU A 271 -1.33 -13.02 -1.59
CA GLU A 271 -0.55 -12.00 -2.30
C GLU A 271 -1.51 -10.95 -2.88
N GLY A 272 -1.54 -9.77 -2.26
CA GLY A 272 -2.38 -8.65 -2.69
C GLY A 272 -1.58 -7.35 -2.86
N HIS A 273 -2.22 -6.33 -3.42
CA HIS A 273 -1.67 -4.97 -3.48
C HIS A 273 -1.53 -4.32 -2.10
N ASP A 274 -2.08 -4.94 -1.05
CA ASP A 274 -2.07 -4.49 0.34
C ASP A 274 -0.91 -5.03 1.18
N GLU A 275 -0.06 -5.87 0.59
CA GLU A 275 1.11 -6.47 1.24
C GLU A 275 2.40 -6.20 0.44
N GLY A 276 3.54 -6.39 1.11
CA GLY A 276 4.87 -6.08 0.58
C GLY A 276 5.34 -4.65 0.88
N MET A 277 6.45 -4.27 0.25
CA MET A 277 7.10 -2.98 0.44
C MET A 277 6.31 -1.84 -0.23
N ALA A 278 6.42 -0.64 0.34
CA ALA A 278 5.96 0.62 -0.24
C ALA A 278 4.46 0.63 -0.61
N THR A 279 3.60 -0.03 0.16
CA THR A 279 2.17 -0.18 -0.18
C THR A 279 1.42 1.14 -0.36
N TYR A 280 1.63 2.12 0.53
CA TYR A 280 1.06 3.47 0.40
C TYR A 280 1.58 4.20 -0.85
N PHE A 281 2.88 4.10 -1.11
CA PHE A 281 3.49 4.68 -2.30
C PHE A 281 2.96 4.03 -3.58
N ARG A 282 2.80 2.71 -3.61
CA ARG A 282 2.18 1.98 -4.73
C ARG A 282 0.72 2.39 -4.92
N ALA A 283 -0.03 2.67 -3.86
CA ALA A 283 -1.39 3.19 -4.01
C ALA A 283 -1.38 4.63 -4.58
N TYR A 284 -0.45 5.47 -4.13
CA TYR A 284 -0.26 6.81 -4.68
C TYR A 284 0.15 6.77 -6.16
N LEU A 285 1.14 5.92 -6.50
CA LEU A 285 1.65 5.73 -7.86
C LEU A 285 0.56 5.25 -8.81
N GLN A 286 -0.40 4.45 -8.34
CA GLN A 286 -1.55 4.05 -9.16
C GLN A 286 -2.39 5.25 -9.60
N GLY A 287 -2.59 6.24 -8.71
CA GLY A 287 -3.25 7.51 -9.02
C GLY A 287 -2.43 8.36 -9.99
N PHE A 288 -1.14 8.52 -9.72
CA PHE A 288 -0.20 9.22 -10.62
C PHE A 288 -0.22 8.62 -12.02
N MET A 289 -0.15 7.30 -12.14
CA MET A 289 -0.16 6.61 -13.42
C MET A 289 -1.49 6.77 -14.15
N LYS A 290 -2.61 6.86 -13.42
CA LYS A 290 -3.90 7.13 -14.04
C LYS A 290 -3.90 8.50 -14.75
N GLU A 291 -3.45 9.55 -14.06
CA GLU A 291 -3.33 10.89 -14.63
C GLU A 291 -2.33 10.90 -15.81
N TRP A 292 -1.16 10.28 -15.64
CA TRP A 292 -0.17 10.19 -16.71
C TRP A 292 -0.70 9.46 -17.95
N ILE A 293 -1.46 8.37 -17.80
CA ILE A 293 -2.05 7.63 -18.92
C ILE A 293 -3.08 8.48 -19.67
N GLU A 294 -3.92 9.24 -18.95
CA GLU A 294 -4.92 10.14 -19.54
C GLU A 294 -4.25 11.25 -20.38
N GLU A 295 -3.08 11.74 -19.95
CA GLU A 295 -2.33 12.80 -20.64
C GLU A 295 -1.42 12.29 -21.77
N ASN A 296 -1.11 10.98 -21.81
CA ASN A 296 -0.12 10.39 -22.72
C ASN A 296 -0.70 9.18 -23.49
N PRO A 297 -1.62 9.40 -24.45
CA PRO A 297 -2.15 8.32 -25.28
C PRO A 297 -1.07 7.69 -26.16
N LYS A 298 -1.31 6.45 -26.59
CA LYS A 298 -0.47 5.74 -27.56
C LYS A 298 -0.49 6.45 -28.93
N PRO A 299 0.48 6.15 -29.81
CA PRO A 299 0.51 6.70 -31.16
C PRO A 299 -0.75 6.42 -32.00
N ASP A 300 -1.49 5.36 -31.68
CA ASP A 300 -2.76 5.00 -32.34
C ASP A 300 -4.00 5.70 -31.74
N GLY A 301 -3.80 6.51 -30.70
CA GLY A 301 -4.86 7.24 -29.99
C GLY A 301 -5.53 6.45 -28.87
N SER A 302 -5.15 5.21 -28.61
CA SER A 302 -5.67 4.42 -27.47
C SER A 302 -4.87 4.67 -26.19
N GLU A 303 -5.49 4.43 -25.03
CA GLU A 303 -4.83 4.60 -23.73
C GLU A 303 -3.90 3.41 -23.39
N TYR A 304 -2.84 3.68 -22.63
CA TYR A 304 -2.08 2.61 -21.98
C TYR A 304 -2.91 1.94 -20.87
N SER A 305 -2.81 0.62 -20.78
CA SER A 305 -3.41 -0.13 -19.69
C SER A 305 -2.36 -0.41 -18.61
N LEU A 306 -2.54 0.19 -17.43
CA LEU A 306 -1.68 -0.07 -16.26
C LEU A 306 -1.62 -1.56 -15.87
N TYR A 307 -2.63 -2.35 -16.22
CA TYR A 307 -2.75 -3.74 -15.78
C TYR A 307 -2.45 -4.78 -16.86
N ARG A 308 -2.27 -4.36 -18.13
CA ARG A 308 -2.18 -5.29 -19.28
C ARG A 308 -1.01 -5.01 -20.21
N ASP A 309 -0.54 -3.78 -20.29
CA ASP A 309 0.48 -3.39 -21.28
C ASP A 309 1.92 -3.71 -20.87
N GLY A 310 2.14 -4.20 -19.64
CA GLY A 310 3.47 -4.59 -19.17
C GLY A 310 4.44 -3.41 -19.06
N LEU A 311 3.96 -2.26 -18.55
CA LEU A 311 4.81 -1.10 -18.36
C LEU A 311 5.91 -1.39 -17.33
N LYS A 312 7.06 -0.74 -17.46
CA LYS A 312 8.13 -0.74 -16.46
C LYS A 312 8.26 0.65 -15.88
N ILE A 313 7.95 0.80 -14.60
CA ILE A 313 7.98 2.09 -13.91
C ILE A 313 9.21 2.12 -13.01
N TYR A 314 10.17 2.99 -13.31
CA TYR A 314 11.36 3.21 -12.49
C TYR A 314 11.12 4.40 -11.59
N THR A 315 11.15 4.14 -10.29
CA THR A 315 10.85 5.12 -9.24
C THR A 315 12.12 5.61 -8.55
N SER A 316 12.01 6.71 -7.81
CA SER A 316 13.12 7.26 -7.04
C SER A 316 13.34 6.54 -5.69
N ILE A 317 12.38 5.72 -5.25
CA ILE A 317 12.41 5.02 -3.96
C ILE A 317 13.65 4.12 -3.90
N ASP A 318 14.37 4.14 -2.78
CA ASP A 318 15.45 3.19 -2.51
C ASP A 318 14.89 2.05 -1.65
N SER A 319 15.06 0.80 -2.07
CA SER A 319 14.40 -0.33 -1.41
C SER A 319 14.86 -0.55 0.04
N LYS A 320 16.13 -0.23 0.34
CA LYS A 320 16.70 -0.36 1.68
C LYS A 320 16.22 0.77 2.59
N MET A 321 16.29 2.01 2.12
CA MET A 321 15.75 3.16 2.86
C MET A 321 14.26 3.00 3.14
N GLN A 322 13.49 2.51 2.16
CA GLN A 322 12.08 2.21 2.33
C GLN A 322 11.85 1.18 3.44
N ALA A 323 12.60 0.07 3.43
CA ALA A 323 12.50 -0.96 4.47
C ALA A 323 12.83 -0.41 5.87
N TYR A 324 13.88 0.41 5.99
CA TYR A 324 14.25 1.05 7.26
C TYR A 324 13.18 2.02 7.75
N ALA A 325 12.57 2.80 6.84
CA ALA A 325 11.48 3.71 7.17
C ALA A 325 10.25 2.94 7.69
N GLU A 326 9.81 1.89 6.99
CA GLU A 326 8.67 1.05 7.39
C GLU A 326 8.92 0.39 8.76
N LYS A 327 10.12 -0.18 8.95
CA LYS A 327 10.56 -0.76 10.22
C LYS A 327 10.53 0.26 11.36
N ALA A 328 11.06 1.46 11.14
CA ALA A 328 11.10 2.51 12.16
C ALA A 328 9.69 2.96 12.57
N VAL A 329 8.80 3.18 11.59
CA VAL A 329 7.39 3.54 11.82
C VAL A 329 6.67 2.42 12.58
N GLN A 330 6.71 1.18 12.08
CA GLN A 330 6.02 0.06 12.70
C GLN A 330 6.48 -0.16 14.14
N LYS A 331 7.80 -0.13 14.39
CA LYS A 331 8.37 -0.36 15.71
C LYS A 331 7.99 0.73 16.70
N HIS A 332 8.09 2.00 16.31
CA HIS A 332 7.80 3.10 17.22
C HIS A 332 6.32 3.23 17.52
N ILE A 333 5.45 3.15 16.50
CA ILE A 333 4.01 3.32 16.73
C ILE A 333 3.45 2.17 17.57
N ALA A 334 3.86 0.92 17.31
CA ALA A 334 3.46 -0.21 18.14
C ALA A 334 3.92 -0.06 19.61
N HIS A 335 5.08 0.57 19.85
CA HIS A 335 5.61 0.81 21.19
C HIS A 335 4.85 1.92 21.92
N ILE A 336 4.76 3.11 21.31
CA ILE A 336 4.13 4.27 21.93
C ILE A 336 2.61 4.08 22.08
N GLN A 337 1.98 3.26 21.24
CA GLN A 337 0.56 2.89 21.37
C GLN A 337 0.28 2.22 22.72
N LYS A 338 1.20 1.39 23.25
CA LYS A 338 1.00 0.74 24.57
C LYS A 338 0.85 1.76 25.68
N GLU A 339 1.68 2.79 25.66
CA GLU A 339 1.61 3.88 26.63
C GLU A 339 0.37 4.76 26.41
N PHE A 340 -0.03 4.96 25.14
CA PHE A 340 -1.28 5.64 24.81
C PHE A 340 -2.51 4.91 25.36
N ASP A 341 -2.60 3.60 25.14
CA ASP A 341 -3.69 2.75 25.61
C ASP A 341 -3.75 2.75 27.14
N ARG A 342 -2.60 2.60 27.81
CA ARG A 342 -2.48 2.68 29.28
C ARG A 342 -3.03 3.99 29.83
N GLN A 343 -2.75 5.12 29.18
CA GLN A 343 -3.26 6.43 29.58
C GLN A 343 -4.76 6.64 29.26
N ASN A 344 -5.36 5.75 28.46
CA ASN A 344 -6.79 5.77 28.13
C ASN A 344 -7.64 4.78 28.94
N GLU A 345 -7.06 3.87 29.73
CA GLU A 345 -7.80 2.87 30.52
C GLU A 345 -8.88 3.48 31.42
N ASN A 346 -8.59 4.63 32.03
CA ASN A 346 -9.49 5.34 32.94
C ASN A 346 -10.12 6.60 32.31
N ASN A 347 -10.03 6.76 30.99
CA ASN A 347 -10.59 7.90 30.29
C ASN A 347 -12.08 7.66 29.97
N PRO A 348 -13.03 8.43 30.54
CA PRO A 348 -14.47 8.20 30.33
C PRO A 348 -14.90 8.37 28.87
N THR A 349 -14.21 9.24 28.12
CA THR A 349 -14.47 9.50 26.71
C THR A 349 -13.48 8.78 25.80
N ALA A 350 -12.75 7.76 26.29
CA ALA A 350 -11.74 7.03 25.53
C ALA A 350 -12.19 6.66 24.10
N PRO A 351 -11.31 6.84 23.09
CA PRO A 351 -9.93 7.36 23.19
C PRO A 351 -9.82 8.89 23.14
N PHE A 352 -10.95 9.61 23.13
CA PHE A 352 -11.02 11.05 22.93
C PHE A 352 -10.74 11.85 24.22
N ARG A 353 -10.27 13.08 24.08
CA ARG A 353 -10.02 14.07 25.14
C ARG A 353 -10.53 15.43 24.70
N ASP A 354 -10.71 16.30 25.69
CA ASP A 354 -11.18 17.68 25.52
C ASP A 354 -12.54 17.80 24.79
N ILE A 355 -13.36 16.75 24.88
CA ILE A 355 -14.72 16.69 24.32
C ILE A 355 -15.68 16.05 25.31
N ASP A 356 -16.96 16.35 25.17
CA ASP A 356 -18.04 15.72 25.94
C ASP A 356 -18.59 14.43 25.29
N ASN A 357 -19.53 13.77 25.98
CA ASN A 357 -20.15 12.53 25.46
C ASN A 357 -21.02 12.77 24.22
N ALA A 358 -21.63 13.94 24.06
CA ALA A 358 -22.46 14.23 22.89
C ALA A 358 -21.59 14.40 21.64
N GLU A 359 -20.44 15.08 21.78
CA GLU A 359 -19.42 15.20 20.74
C GLU A 359 -18.84 13.83 20.37
N LYS A 360 -18.55 12.98 21.37
CA LYS A 360 -18.12 11.59 21.15
C LYS A 360 -19.14 10.81 20.31
N GLU A 361 -20.43 10.85 20.66
CA GLU A 361 -21.45 10.15 19.88
C GLU A 361 -21.59 10.72 18.46
N SER A 362 -21.41 12.03 18.26
CA SER A 362 -21.40 12.66 16.94
C SER A 362 -20.25 12.14 16.06
N ILE A 363 -19.04 11.97 16.63
CA ILE A 363 -17.88 11.40 15.94
C ILE A 363 -18.17 9.95 15.52
N ILE A 364 -18.73 9.15 16.42
CA ILE A 364 -19.06 7.74 16.15
C ILE A 364 -20.14 7.64 15.07
N GLU A 365 -21.22 8.41 15.17
CA GLU A 365 -22.30 8.44 14.19
C GLU A 365 -21.78 8.85 12.79
N SER A 366 -20.90 9.84 12.73
CA SER A 366 -20.26 10.25 11.49
C SER A 366 -19.40 9.14 10.89
N ALA A 367 -18.66 8.40 11.71
CA ALA A 367 -17.90 7.23 11.27
C ALA A 367 -18.82 6.09 10.79
N MET A 368 -19.93 5.84 11.48
CA MET A 368 -20.95 4.85 11.07
C MET A 368 -21.48 5.18 9.66
N LYS A 369 -21.88 6.44 9.43
CA LYS A 369 -22.42 6.89 8.13
C LYS A 369 -21.43 6.80 6.98
N ARG A 370 -20.13 7.01 7.24
CA ARG A 370 -19.06 6.90 6.24
C ARG A 370 -18.65 5.45 5.94
N SER A 371 -19.09 4.48 6.74
CA SER A 371 -18.67 3.09 6.60
C SER A 371 -19.29 2.37 5.39
N GLU A 372 -18.56 1.38 4.86
CA GLU A 372 -19.06 0.48 3.81
C GLU A 372 -20.34 -0.26 4.21
N ARG A 373 -20.47 -0.63 5.49
CA ARG A 373 -21.68 -1.28 6.02
C ARG A 373 -22.89 -0.38 5.83
N TRP A 374 -22.80 0.88 6.25
CA TRP A 374 -23.88 1.84 6.08
C TRP A 374 -24.23 2.04 4.60
N ARG A 375 -23.22 2.22 3.75
CA ARG A 375 -23.40 2.38 2.29
C ARG A 375 -24.12 1.18 1.67
N LYS A 376 -23.71 -0.05 1.99
CA LYS A 376 -24.33 -1.29 1.48
C LYS A 376 -25.76 -1.46 1.96
N MET A 377 -26.05 -1.24 3.24
CA MET A 377 -27.41 -1.39 3.76
C MET A 377 -28.35 -0.31 3.22
N LYS A 378 -27.86 0.93 3.07
CA LYS A 378 -28.63 2.00 2.42
C LYS A 378 -28.95 1.67 0.96
N ALA A 379 -27.99 1.10 0.22
CA ALA A 379 -28.21 0.61 -1.14
C ALA A 379 -29.22 -0.56 -1.21
N GLN A 380 -29.40 -1.31 -0.13
CA GLN A 380 -30.42 -2.37 0.00
C GLN A 380 -31.80 -1.83 0.42
N GLY A 381 -31.97 -0.50 0.53
CA GLY A 381 -33.25 0.13 0.91
C GLY A 381 -33.59 0.07 2.39
N LYS A 382 -32.62 -0.24 3.27
CA LYS A 382 -32.82 -0.27 4.73
C LYS A 382 -33.03 1.13 5.30
N SER A 383 -33.92 1.25 6.30
CA SER A 383 -34.11 2.51 7.03
C SER A 383 -32.89 2.84 7.90
N GLU A 384 -32.66 4.12 8.20
CA GLU A 384 -31.49 4.47 9.05
C GLU A 384 -31.58 3.86 10.46
N GLU A 385 -32.79 3.61 10.97
CA GLU A 385 -32.99 2.94 12.26
C GLU A 385 -32.50 1.47 12.20
N GLU A 386 -32.88 0.73 11.16
CA GLU A 386 -32.37 -0.63 10.93
C GLU A 386 -30.85 -0.65 10.77
N ILE A 387 -30.31 0.35 10.07
CA ILE A 387 -28.86 0.45 9.87
C ILE A 387 -28.16 0.69 11.20
N ARG A 388 -28.60 1.66 12.01
CA ARG A 388 -28.02 1.93 13.33
C ARG A 388 -28.07 0.71 14.25
N LYS A 389 -29.20 -0.01 14.26
CA LYS A 389 -29.33 -1.25 15.02
C LYS A 389 -28.26 -2.29 14.64
N SER A 390 -27.92 -2.38 13.35
CA SER A 390 -26.88 -3.31 12.90
C SER A 390 -25.47 -3.00 13.45
N PHE A 391 -25.22 -1.79 13.97
CA PHE A 391 -23.95 -1.42 14.59
C PHE A 391 -23.85 -1.81 16.07
N THR A 392 -24.96 -2.21 16.70
CA THR A 392 -24.99 -2.66 18.10
C THR A 392 -25.12 -4.18 18.22
N GLU A 393 -25.33 -4.88 17.10
CA GLU A 393 -25.37 -6.34 17.05
C GLU A 393 -23.95 -6.91 16.91
N LYS A 394 -23.60 -7.85 17.80
CA LYS A 394 -22.31 -8.55 17.74
C LYS A 394 -22.17 -9.29 16.42
N THR A 395 -21.05 -9.08 15.75
CA THR A 395 -20.73 -9.69 14.46
C THR A 395 -19.32 -10.26 14.51
N ASP A 396 -19.12 -11.43 13.94
CA ASP A 396 -17.78 -12.00 13.76
C ASP A 396 -17.00 -11.16 12.74
N MET A 397 -15.79 -10.76 13.10
CA MET A 397 -14.96 -9.89 12.27
C MET A 397 -13.47 -10.16 12.50
N ARG A 398 -12.67 -9.77 11.49
CA ARG A 398 -11.22 -9.75 11.56
C ARG A 398 -10.74 -8.33 11.74
N ILE A 399 -9.96 -8.09 12.80
CA ILE A 399 -9.46 -6.75 13.13
C ILE A 399 -7.94 -6.71 13.18
N PHE A 400 -7.38 -5.53 12.95
CA PHE A 400 -5.96 -5.27 13.13
C PHE A 400 -5.54 -5.52 14.58
N SER A 401 -4.32 -6.04 14.77
CA SER A 401 -3.57 -5.90 16.02
C SER A 401 -2.09 -5.80 15.68
N TRP A 402 -1.28 -5.28 16.59
CA TRP A 402 0.17 -5.19 16.39
C TRP A 402 0.88 -6.55 16.25
N ASN A 403 0.23 -7.64 16.69
CA ASN A 403 0.73 -9.02 16.57
C ASN A 403 0.10 -9.78 15.40
N GLY A 404 -0.56 -9.08 14.47
CA GLY A 404 -1.26 -9.68 13.34
C GLY A 404 -2.78 -9.51 13.41
N THR A 405 -3.47 -9.92 12.36
CA THR A 405 -4.93 -9.83 12.31
C THR A 405 -5.54 -10.89 13.23
N ILE A 406 -6.51 -10.49 14.06
CA ILE A 406 -7.19 -11.39 14.99
C ILE A 406 -8.66 -11.57 14.60
N ASP A 407 -9.17 -12.80 14.70
CA ASP A 407 -10.60 -13.09 14.65
C ASP A 407 -11.25 -12.74 15.99
N THR A 408 -12.35 -12.01 15.98
CA THR A 408 -13.08 -11.62 17.19
C THR A 408 -14.57 -11.44 16.92
N THR A 409 -15.36 -11.35 17.99
CA THR A 409 -16.80 -11.09 17.94
C THR A 409 -17.08 -9.83 18.76
N MET A 410 -17.38 -8.71 18.08
CA MET A 410 -17.72 -7.44 18.72
C MET A 410 -18.80 -6.69 17.92
N THR A 411 -19.29 -5.57 18.45
CA THR A 411 -20.23 -4.75 17.69
C THR A 411 -19.47 -3.90 16.65
N PRO A 412 -20.03 -3.63 15.47
CA PRO A 412 -19.39 -2.72 14.51
C PRO A 412 -19.11 -1.32 15.09
N ARG A 413 -19.92 -0.86 16.05
CA ARG A 413 -19.67 0.37 16.80
C ARG A 413 -18.40 0.30 17.65
N ASP A 414 -18.19 -0.81 18.37
CA ASP A 414 -16.97 -1.02 19.16
C ASP A 414 -15.74 -1.12 18.25
N SER A 415 -15.89 -1.74 17.07
CA SER A 415 -14.84 -1.75 16.04
C SER A 415 -14.46 -0.33 15.59
N ILE A 416 -15.43 0.57 15.41
CA ILE A 416 -15.13 1.98 15.07
C ILE A 416 -14.30 2.62 16.18
N LEU A 417 -14.71 2.46 17.44
CA LEU A 417 -13.96 2.98 18.59
C LEU A 417 -12.54 2.39 18.68
N TYR A 418 -12.42 1.08 18.42
CA TYR A 418 -11.15 0.38 18.37
C TYR A 418 -10.21 0.96 17.31
N TYR A 419 -10.68 1.16 16.08
CA TYR A 419 -9.82 1.74 15.03
C TYR A 419 -9.49 3.22 15.28
N LYS A 420 -10.38 3.97 15.95
CA LYS A 420 -10.13 5.36 16.33
C LYS A 420 -9.09 5.53 17.44
N SER A 421 -8.77 4.48 18.21
CA SER A 421 -7.75 4.56 19.24
C SER A 421 -6.32 4.42 18.72
N PHE A 422 -6.13 4.03 17.46
CA PHE A 422 -4.80 3.85 16.89
C PHE A 422 -4.17 5.17 16.45
N LEU A 423 -2.98 5.43 16.98
CA LEU A 423 -2.05 6.41 16.44
C LEU A 423 -1.61 5.98 15.04
N GLN A 424 -1.48 6.96 14.17
CA GLN A 424 -1.02 6.86 12.79
C GLN A 424 0.29 7.63 12.63
N ALA A 425 0.96 7.38 11.51
CA ALA A 425 2.21 8.05 11.19
C ALA A 425 2.34 8.27 9.68
N GLY A 426 3.12 9.27 9.33
CA GLY A 426 3.61 9.52 7.98
C GLY A 426 5.10 9.76 8.04
N MET A 427 5.85 9.25 7.06
CA MET A 427 7.26 9.52 6.90
C MET A 427 7.62 9.67 5.43
N MET A 428 8.43 10.67 5.12
CA MET A 428 8.98 10.90 3.78
C MET A 428 10.44 11.29 3.89
N SER A 429 11.28 10.73 3.02
CA SER A 429 12.70 11.08 2.91
C SER A 429 13.04 11.41 1.46
N MET A 430 13.79 12.50 1.25
CA MET A 430 14.07 13.10 -0.05
C MET A 430 15.50 13.62 -0.11
N VAL A 431 16.15 13.46 -1.27
CA VAL A 431 17.46 14.08 -1.55
C VAL A 431 17.24 15.55 -1.93
N PRO A 432 17.81 16.51 -1.16
CA PRO A 432 17.58 17.93 -1.40
C PRO A 432 17.99 18.43 -2.79
N GLN A 433 19.08 17.91 -3.34
CA GLN A 433 19.71 18.39 -4.58
C GLN A 433 18.98 17.93 -5.84
N THR A 434 18.36 16.76 -5.81
CA THR A 434 17.72 16.14 -6.99
C THR A 434 16.20 16.09 -6.88
N GLY A 435 15.67 16.25 -5.68
CA GLY A 435 14.27 16.09 -5.34
C GLY A 435 13.80 14.64 -5.30
N GLU A 436 14.67 13.66 -5.52
CA GLU A 436 14.32 12.25 -5.49
C GLU A 436 13.83 11.81 -4.11
N VAL A 437 12.61 11.27 -4.06
CA VAL A 437 12.03 10.70 -2.85
C VAL A 437 12.56 9.28 -2.67
N LYS A 438 13.32 9.05 -1.60
CA LYS A 438 13.97 7.76 -1.31
C LYS A 438 13.14 6.84 -0.44
N ALA A 439 12.27 7.39 0.41
CA ALA A 439 11.36 6.60 1.23
C ALA A 439 10.01 7.29 1.41
N TRP A 440 8.94 6.51 1.45
CA TRP A 440 7.55 6.95 1.60
C TRP A 440 6.74 5.95 2.43
N VAL A 441 6.35 6.36 3.63
CA VAL A 441 5.48 5.56 4.52
C VAL A 441 4.24 6.38 4.85
N GLY A 442 3.11 6.00 4.25
CA GLY A 442 1.84 6.71 4.41
C GLY A 442 1.02 6.32 5.63
N GLY A 443 1.45 5.31 6.40
CA GLY A 443 0.72 4.79 7.55
C GLY A 443 1.37 3.53 8.11
N THR A 444 0.76 2.97 9.15
CA THR A 444 1.34 1.85 9.92
C THR A 444 1.02 0.48 9.35
N ASN A 445 -0.11 0.35 8.65
CA ASN A 445 -0.55 -0.90 8.05
C ASN A 445 -1.59 -0.62 6.95
N PHE A 446 -1.19 -0.75 5.68
CA PHE A 446 -2.04 -0.35 4.55
C PHE A 446 -3.31 -1.20 4.39
N LYS A 447 -3.26 -2.47 4.80
CA LYS A 447 -4.42 -3.38 4.76
C LYS A 447 -5.59 -2.87 5.59
N HIS A 448 -5.29 -2.28 6.76
CA HIS A 448 -6.29 -1.80 7.71
C HIS A 448 -6.47 -0.28 7.68
N PHE A 449 -5.43 0.48 7.34
CA PHE A 449 -5.42 1.95 7.31
C PHE A 449 -4.98 2.45 5.94
N LYS A 450 -5.93 2.75 5.04
CA LYS A 450 -5.64 3.09 3.64
C LYS A 450 -5.32 4.57 3.39
N TYR A 451 -5.56 5.44 4.36
CA TYR A 451 -5.36 6.87 4.22
C TYR A 451 -3.86 7.19 4.23
N ASP A 452 -3.38 7.92 3.21
CA ASP A 452 -1.97 8.27 3.07
C ASP A 452 -1.63 9.57 3.80
N HIS A 453 -0.84 9.46 4.87
CA HIS A 453 -0.41 10.58 5.69
C HIS A 453 0.76 11.39 5.12
N VAL A 454 1.31 11.02 3.95
CA VAL A 454 2.37 11.81 3.30
C VAL A 454 1.80 12.89 2.40
N LYS A 455 0.95 12.52 1.44
CA LYS A 455 0.42 13.45 0.42
C LYS A 455 -1.03 13.84 0.63
N GLN A 456 -1.89 12.92 1.05
CA GLN A 456 -3.32 13.21 1.28
C GLN A 456 -3.55 13.88 2.64
N GLY A 457 -2.80 13.46 3.66
CA GLY A 457 -2.87 13.99 5.01
C GLY A 457 -2.41 15.44 5.09
N ARG A 458 -3.33 16.36 5.39
CA ARG A 458 -3.02 17.74 5.78
C ARG A 458 -3.31 17.94 7.26
N ARG A 459 -2.31 18.38 8.01
CA ARG A 459 -2.38 18.51 9.48
C ARG A 459 -1.71 19.79 9.93
N GLN A 460 -2.10 20.27 11.12
CA GLN A 460 -1.55 21.48 11.66
C GLN A 460 -0.06 21.23 11.92
N VAL A 461 0.81 22.09 11.38
CA VAL A 461 2.26 21.86 11.41
C VAL A 461 2.90 22.32 12.73
N GLY A 462 2.27 23.28 13.42
CA GLY A 462 2.76 23.82 14.67
C GLY A 462 4.16 24.44 14.53
N SER A 463 5.03 24.20 15.52
CA SER A 463 6.35 24.85 15.57
C SER A 463 7.32 24.50 14.43
N THR A 464 7.01 23.53 13.54
CA THR A 464 7.82 23.31 12.32
C THR A 464 7.65 24.42 11.29
N PHE A 465 6.68 25.31 11.42
CA PHE A 465 6.53 26.48 10.54
C PHE A 465 7.48 27.64 10.88
N LYS A 466 7.96 27.70 12.12
CA LYS A 466 8.83 28.80 12.60
C LYS A 466 10.06 29.05 11.74
N PRO A 467 10.79 28.04 11.23
CA PRO A 467 11.96 28.26 10.39
C PRO A 467 11.66 29.16 9.18
N PHE A 468 10.45 29.13 8.61
CA PHE A 468 10.08 30.03 7.52
C PHE A 468 9.97 31.50 7.97
N VAL A 469 9.48 31.76 9.19
CA VAL A 469 9.47 33.10 9.78
C VAL A 469 10.90 33.60 10.00
N TYR A 470 11.76 32.75 10.55
CA TYR A 470 13.17 33.10 10.79
C TYR A 470 13.91 33.31 9.47
N ALA A 471 13.72 32.44 8.48
CA ALA A 471 14.31 32.58 7.15
C ALA A 471 13.87 33.88 6.47
N THR A 472 12.59 34.25 6.57
CA THR A 472 12.08 35.54 6.07
C THR A 472 12.76 36.71 6.77
N ALA A 473 12.92 36.64 8.09
CA ALA A 473 13.57 37.69 8.88
C ALA A 473 15.07 37.81 8.56
N ILE A 474 15.77 36.69 8.34
CA ILE A 474 17.17 36.68 7.89
C ILE A 474 17.27 37.29 6.49
N ASP A 475 16.42 36.86 5.57
CA ASP A 475 16.49 37.27 4.17
C ASP A 475 16.27 38.79 4.02
N GLN A 476 15.25 39.31 4.71
CA GLN A 476 14.85 40.72 4.64
C GLN A 476 15.65 41.65 5.56
N LEU A 477 15.91 41.23 6.80
CA LEU A 477 16.45 42.10 7.86
C LEU A 477 17.90 41.78 8.23
N LYS A 478 18.50 40.75 7.60
CA LYS A 478 19.89 40.32 7.83
C LYS A 478 20.20 39.99 9.30
N PHE A 479 19.20 39.48 10.02
CA PHE A 479 19.40 39.03 11.40
C PHE A 479 20.43 37.88 11.47
N SER A 480 21.36 38.02 12.40
CA SER A 480 22.28 36.97 12.84
C SER A 480 21.60 36.01 13.81
N PRO A 481 21.99 34.72 13.82
CA PRO A 481 21.62 33.76 14.87
C PRO A 481 21.93 34.24 16.29
N CYS A 482 22.87 35.18 16.42
CA CYS A 482 23.39 35.69 17.69
C CYS A 482 22.65 36.93 18.18
N ASP A 483 21.88 37.59 17.31
CA ASP A 483 21.02 38.71 17.69
C ASP A 483 20.08 38.28 18.81
N THR A 484 19.84 39.17 19.76
CA THR A 484 19.02 38.87 20.93
C THR A 484 17.69 39.60 20.91
N LEU A 485 16.63 38.90 21.30
CA LEU A 485 15.30 39.46 21.49
C LEU A 485 14.76 39.12 22.87
N PRO A 486 13.90 39.96 23.45
CA PRO A 486 13.33 39.70 24.77
C PRO A 486 12.34 38.54 24.73
N LYS A 487 12.45 37.63 25.71
CA LYS A 487 11.50 36.51 25.89
C LYS A 487 10.14 36.94 26.45
N THR A 488 10.04 38.20 26.90
CA THR A 488 8.84 38.77 27.54
C THR A 488 7.58 38.61 26.69
N ARG A 489 6.42 38.62 27.36
CA ARG A 489 5.12 38.59 26.69
C ARG A 489 5.06 39.69 25.63
N PHE A 490 4.46 39.35 24.51
CA PHE A 490 4.36 40.22 23.36
C PHE A 490 2.95 40.11 22.79
N THR A 491 2.37 41.25 22.47
CA THR A 491 1.00 41.37 21.96
C THR A 491 1.06 42.07 20.61
N ILE A 492 0.47 41.46 19.60
CA ILE A 492 0.21 42.11 18.32
C ILE A 492 -1.24 42.59 18.36
N GLU A 493 -1.41 43.90 18.32
CA GLU A 493 -2.70 44.57 18.49
C GLU A 493 -3.72 44.20 17.40
N ALA A 494 -5.00 44.27 17.74
CA ALA A 494 -6.09 44.19 16.78
C ALA A 494 -5.92 45.21 15.63
N GLY A 495 -6.24 44.81 14.41
CA GLY A 495 -6.09 45.61 13.19
C GLY A 495 -4.69 45.57 12.57
N LYS A 496 -3.63 45.28 13.34
CA LYS A 496 -2.28 45.14 12.81
C LYS A 496 -2.12 43.81 12.07
N HIS A 497 -1.48 43.83 10.89
CA HIS A 497 -1.21 42.62 10.08
C HIS A 497 -2.46 41.75 9.81
N GLY A 498 -3.63 42.37 9.64
CA GLY A 498 -4.89 41.66 9.38
C GLY A 498 -5.49 40.93 10.59
N ASN A 499 -4.95 41.14 11.79
CA ASN A 499 -5.42 40.48 13.00
C ASN A 499 -6.78 41.05 13.47
N GLN A 500 -7.75 40.20 13.80
CA GLN A 500 -9.09 40.67 14.22
C GLN A 500 -9.13 41.10 15.69
N ASN A 501 -8.36 40.44 16.55
CA ASN A 501 -8.32 40.68 18.00
C ASN A 501 -6.86 40.70 18.46
N ASP A 502 -6.58 41.33 19.60
CA ASP A 502 -5.23 41.28 20.19
C ASP A 502 -4.72 39.85 20.31
N TRP A 503 -3.54 39.59 19.76
CA TRP A 503 -2.92 38.27 19.77
C TRP A 503 -1.68 38.26 20.66
N SER A 504 -1.78 37.51 21.76
CA SER A 504 -0.74 37.40 22.79
C SER A 504 -0.35 35.93 23.00
N PRO A 505 0.57 35.37 22.20
CA PRO A 505 0.93 33.96 22.32
C PRO A 505 1.70 33.68 23.61
N LYS A 506 1.45 32.50 24.19
CA LYS A 506 2.16 31.99 25.38
C LYS A 506 3.26 31.01 24.96
N ASN A 507 4.37 31.01 25.68
CA ASN A 507 5.41 29.99 25.55
C ASN A 507 4.95 28.65 26.18
N ALA A 508 5.52 27.53 25.74
CA ALA A 508 5.11 26.19 26.18
C ALA A 508 5.54 25.89 27.63
N GLY A 509 4.71 25.16 28.38
CA GLY A 509 4.99 24.79 29.78
C GLY A 509 5.07 26.00 30.74
N ASN A 510 5.68 25.79 31.91
CA ASN A 510 5.96 26.87 32.87
C ASN A 510 7.16 27.69 32.38
N SER A 511 6.91 28.59 31.43
CA SER A 511 7.95 29.40 30.81
C SER A 511 8.31 30.63 31.64
N ASP A 512 9.62 30.82 31.83
CA ASP A 512 10.23 32.07 32.25
C ASP A 512 10.16 33.12 31.12
N TYR A 513 9.67 34.32 31.45
CA TYR A 513 9.51 35.44 30.53
C TYR A 513 10.57 36.54 30.73
N GLU A 514 11.57 36.31 31.57
CA GLU A 514 12.60 37.30 31.89
C GLU A 514 13.83 37.19 30.96
N GLY A 515 14.46 38.34 30.70
CA GLY A 515 15.72 38.43 29.98
C GLY A 515 15.64 38.34 28.45
N MET A 516 16.82 38.36 27.85
CA MET A 516 17.07 38.32 26.41
C MET A 516 17.53 36.91 26.01
N VAL A 517 17.23 36.51 24.77
CA VAL A 517 17.68 35.24 24.21
C VAL A 517 18.14 35.45 22.77
N SER A 518 19.20 34.74 22.35
CA SER A 518 19.62 34.77 20.96
C SER A 518 18.58 34.11 20.04
N LEU A 519 18.52 34.51 18.77
CA LEU A 519 17.62 33.89 17.79
C LEU A 519 17.87 32.38 17.66
N LYS A 520 19.14 31.95 17.72
CA LYS A 520 19.52 30.53 17.73
C LYS A 520 18.90 29.78 18.89
N SER A 521 19.03 30.30 20.11
CA SER A 521 18.45 29.70 21.30
C SER A 521 16.92 29.79 21.32
N ALA A 522 16.34 30.86 20.77
CA ALA A 522 14.90 31.03 20.66
C ALA A 522 14.28 30.00 19.72
N LEU A 523 14.88 29.73 18.56
CA LEU A 523 14.41 28.67 17.67
C LEU A 523 14.67 27.28 18.26
N ALA A 524 15.85 27.07 18.87
CA ALA A 524 16.24 25.82 19.52
C ALA A 524 15.23 25.39 20.58
N GLN A 525 14.84 26.31 21.47
CA GLN A 525 13.85 26.07 22.52
C GLN A 525 12.40 26.30 22.04
N SER A 526 12.21 26.68 20.78
CA SER A 526 10.92 26.94 20.17
C SER A 526 10.09 28.00 20.92
N ILE A 527 10.69 29.13 21.28
CA ILE A 527 10.03 30.22 22.02
C ILE A 527 9.01 30.92 21.13
N ASN A 528 7.75 31.02 21.59
CA ASN A 528 6.63 31.59 20.84
C ASN A 528 6.68 33.12 20.81
N THR A 529 7.00 33.76 21.93
CA THR A 529 7.06 35.23 22.03
C THR A 529 8.10 35.85 21.10
N VAL A 530 9.29 35.26 20.99
CA VAL A 530 10.33 35.71 20.05
C VAL A 530 9.88 35.55 18.60
N THR A 531 9.24 34.43 18.26
CA THR A 531 8.72 34.21 16.90
C THR A 531 7.61 35.21 16.57
N ALA A 532 6.74 35.54 17.55
CA ALA A 532 5.72 36.58 17.41
C ALA A 532 6.33 37.96 17.12
N ARG A 533 7.45 38.30 17.77
CA ARG A 533 8.21 39.53 17.50
C ARG A 533 8.81 39.53 16.09
N LEU A 534 9.29 38.39 15.61
CA LEU A 534 9.84 38.28 14.26
C LEU A 534 8.76 38.46 13.20
N ILE A 535 7.61 37.77 13.31
CA ILE A 535 6.53 37.96 12.33
C ILE A 535 5.94 39.37 12.38
N ASP A 536 5.93 40.02 13.53
CA ASP A 536 5.50 41.41 13.63
C ASP A 536 6.44 42.38 12.88
N LYS A 537 7.75 42.05 12.83
CA LYS A 537 8.78 42.81 12.10
C LYS A 537 8.75 42.53 10.60
N THR A 538 8.54 41.28 10.16
CA THR A 538 8.55 40.91 8.74
C THR A 538 7.19 41.08 8.07
N GLY A 539 6.10 40.99 8.83
CA GLY A 539 4.75 40.83 8.31
C GLY A 539 4.43 39.37 7.94
N PRO A 540 3.14 38.95 7.99
CA PRO A 540 2.72 37.60 7.60
C PRO A 540 2.80 37.32 6.09
N GLN A 541 2.48 38.30 5.25
CA GLN A 541 2.43 38.09 3.79
C GLN A 541 3.78 37.68 3.20
N PRO A 542 4.93 38.30 3.57
CA PRO A 542 6.21 37.84 3.03
C PRO A 542 6.59 36.41 3.45
N VAL A 543 6.12 35.95 4.62
CA VAL A 543 6.30 34.55 5.03
C VAL A 543 5.47 33.63 4.14
N ILE A 544 4.24 34.02 3.79
CA ILE A 544 3.38 33.30 2.85
C ILE A 544 4.03 33.25 1.45
N ASP A 545 4.54 34.38 0.96
CA ASP A 545 5.21 34.46 -0.33
C ASP A 545 6.45 33.55 -0.38
N LEU A 546 7.23 33.50 0.72
CA LEU A 546 8.36 32.58 0.84
C LEU A 546 7.91 31.12 0.76
N VAL A 547 6.92 30.70 1.55
CA VAL A 547 6.48 29.29 1.55
C VAL A 547 5.82 28.90 0.21
N GLY A 548 5.12 29.81 -0.45
CA GLY A 548 4.60 29.59 -1.80
C GLY A 548 5.72 29.37 -2.82
N LYS A 549 6.85 30.09 -2.71
CA LYS A 549 8.03 29.82 -3.53
C LYS A 549 8.66 28.45 -3.24
N LEU A 550 8.52 27.95 -2.02
CA LEU A 550 8.95 26.62 -1.55
C LEU A 550 7.94 25.49 -1.86
N GLY A 551 6.94 25.73 -2.72
CA GLY A 551 6.01 24.71 -3.17
C GLY A 551 4.89 24.35 -2.19
N ILE A 552 4.67 25.15 -1.15
CA ILE A 552 3.49 25.02 -0.26
C ILE A 552 2.27 25.69 -0.93
N GLU A 553 1.12 25.02 -0.89
CA GLU A 553 -0.15 25.60 -1.36
C GLU A 553 -0.63 26.68 -0.38
N THR A 554 -0.71 27.93 -0.85
CA THR A 554 -0.98 29.10 0.00
C THR A 554 -2.43 29.57 0.01
N ASP A 555 -3.28 29.08 -0.90
CA ASP A 555 -4.65 29.59 -1.13
C ASP A 555 -5.52 29.59 0.14
N ASN A 556 -5.28 28.64 1.04
CA ASN A 556 -6.02 28.48 2.29
C ASN A 556 -5.25 28.97 3.54
N ILE A 557 -4.13 29.67 3.36
CA ILE A 557 -3.32 30.19 4.48
C ILE A 557 -3.64 31.68 4.68
N PRO A 558 -4.29 32.06 5.80
CA PRO A 558 -4.61 33.46 6.05
C PRO A 558 -3.33 34.25 6.39
N ALA A 559 -3.18 35.45 5.82
CA ALA A 559 -2.08 36.37 6.08
C ALA A 559 -2.21 37.08 7.44
N VAL A 560 -2.18 36.31 8.53
CA VAL A 560 -2.32 36.80 9.91
C VAL A 560 -1.18 36.32 10.80
N PRO A 561 -0.85 37.01 11.92
CA PRO A 561 0.33 36.69 12.71
C PRO A 561 0.38 35.29 13.32
N SER A 562 -0.78 34.66 13.54
CA SER A 562 -0.85 33.31 14.13
C SER A 562 -0.18 32.24 13.26
N ILE A 563 0.02 32.48 11.96
CA ILE A 563 0.79 31.56 11.08
C ILE A 563 2.20 31.34 11.61
N ALA A 564 2.78 32.29 12.35
CA ALA A 564 4.10 32.14 12.95
C ALA A 564 4.23 30.91 13.85
N LEU A 565 3.12 30.43 14.42
CA LEU A 565 3.09 29.26 15.28
C LEU A 565 2.55 28.02 14.58
N GLY A 566 2.40 28.06 13.25
CA GLY A 566 2.01 26.95 12.40
C GLY A 566 0.57 26.51 12.58
N VAL A 567 -0.37 27.46 12.52
CA VAL A 567 -1.82 27.16 12.52
C VAL A 567 -2.33 26.62 11.18
N ALA A 568 -1.51 26.63 10.14
CA ALA A 568 -1.86 26.12 8.81
C ALA A 568 -1.82 24.58 8.77
N ASP A 569 -2.76 24.00 8.02
CA ASP A 569 -2.81 22.56 7.73
C ASP A 569 -2.07 22.26 6.43
N LEU A 570 -0.89 21.64 6.55
CA LEU A 570 -0.01 21.29 5.43
C LEU A 570 0.26 19.79 5.40
N SER A 571 0.61 19.28 4.23
CA SER A 571 1.03 17.89 4.06
C SER A 571 2.50 17.70 4.45
N LEU A 572 2.85 16.46 4.83
CA LEU A 572 4.24 16.09 5.07
C LEU A 572 5.08 16.26 3.79
N PHE A 573 4.48 15.97 2.63
CA PHE A 573 5.08 16.18 1.32
C PHE A 573 5.53 17.63 1.09
N GLU A 574 4.65 18.60 1.34
CA GLU A 574 4.96 20.02 1.22
C GLU A 574 6.05 20.45 2.21
N MET A 575 5.95 20.00 3.47
CA MET A 575 6.87 20.40 4.52
C MET A 575 8.30 19.85 4.32
N VAL A 576 8.45 18.59 3.90
CA VAL A 576 9.78 17.99 3.64
C VAL A 576 10.43 18.66 2.43
N SER A 577 9.66 18.90 1.37
CA SER A 577 10.14 19.59 0.18
C SER A 577 10.60 21.03 0.48
N ALA A 578 9.83 21.77 1.28
CA ALA A 578 10.20 23.12 1.69
C ALA A 578 11.47 23.15 2.55
N PHE A 579 11.59 22.23 3.52
CA PHE A 579 12.79 22.13 4.37
C PHE A 579 14.03 21.76 3.56
N SER A 580 13.91 20.84 2.59
CA SER A 580 15.00 20.41 1.71
C SER A 580 15.72 21.59 1.04
N THR A 581 14.99 22.67 0.74
CA THR A 581 15.57 23.89 0.15
C THR A 581 16.68 24.50 1.02
N PHE A 582 16.58 24.41 2.35
CA PHE A 582 17.63 24.92 3.25
C PHE A 582 18.92 24.09 3.14
N ALA A 583 18.81 22.77 3.06
CA ALA A 583 19.96 21.88 2.84
C ALA A 583 20.54 22.04 1.43
N ASN A 584 19.69 22.36 0.44
CA ASN A 584 20.09 22.64 -0.94
C ASN A 584 20.46 24.11 -1.20
N GLN A 585 21.06 24.78 -0.21
CA GLN A 585 21.61 26.14 -0.34
C GLN A 585 20.62 27.21 -0.88
N GLY A 586 19.32 27.03 -0.63
CA GLY A 586 18.28 27.97 -1.05
C GLY A 586 17.61 27.66 -2.39
N VAL A 587 17.98 26.56 -3.05
CA VAL A 587 17.38 26.09 -4.30
C VAL A 587 16.29 25.05 -4.01
N TYR A 588 15.05 25.39 -4.33
CA TYR A 588 13.92 24.47 -4.27
C TYR A 588 13.97 23.50 -5.44
N VAL A 589 13.74 22.21 -5.16
CA VAL A 589 13.57 21.16 -6.17
C VAL A 589 12.24 20.46 -5.90
N LYS A 590 11.39 20.38 -6.93
CA LYS A 590 10.10 19.69 -6.81
C LYS A 590 10.33 18.20 -6.54
N PRO A 591 9.60 17.56 -5.61
CA PRO A 591 9.83 16.15 -5.31
C PRO A 591 9.53 15.25 -6.51
N VAL A 592 10.41 14.28 -6.72
CA VAL A 592 10.40 13.33 -7.84
C VAL A 592 10.15 11.94 -7.27
N ILE A 593 9.16 11.25 -7.84
CA ILE A 593 8.72 9.91 -7.43
C ILE A 593 8.86 8.86 -8.54
N VAL A 594 8.79 9.30 -9.79
CA VAL A 594 8.94 8.47 -11.00
C VAL A 594 10.03 9.10 -11.84
N ASN A 595 11.09 8.35 -12.08
CA ASN A 595 12.23 8.78 -12.87
C ASN A 595 12.02 8.47 -14.36
N ARG A 596 11.44 7.31 -14.66
CA ARG A 596 11.29 6.82 -16.03
C ARG A 596 10.14 5.82 -16.16
N ILE A 597 9.42 5.84 -17.28
CA ILE A 597 8.46 4.80 -17.66
C ILE A 597 8.88 4.24 -19.01
N GLU A 598 8.91 2.92 -19.13
CA GLU A 598 9.19 2.19 -20.38
C GLU A 598 8.02 1.28 -20.76
N ASP A 599 7.88 1.01 -22.06
CA ASP A 599 7.01 -0.07 -22.54
C ASP A 599 7.64 -1.47 -22.30
N LYS A 600 6.90 -2.53 -22.64
CA LYS A 600 7.38 -3.92 -22.53
C LYS A 600 8.64 -4.22 -23.35
N ASN A 601 8.93 -3.44 -24.39
CA ASN A 601 10.08 -3.59 -25.27
C ASN A 601 11.29 -2.74 -24.84
N GLY A 602 11.17 -1.93 -23.78
CA GLY A 602 12.21 -1.02 -23.31
C GLY A 602 12.22 0.35 -23.99
N THR A 603 11.19 0.69 -24.76
CA THR A 603 11.03 2.05 -25.31
C THR A 603 10.71 3.01 -24.18
N VAL A 604 11.48 4.09 -24.02
CA VAL A 604 11.23 5.12 -23.02
C VAL A 604 10.00 5.94 -23.41
N LEU A 605 8.95 5.88 -22.58
CA LEU A 605 7.70 6.63 -22.74
C LEU A 605 7.68 7.92 -21.92
N TYR A 606 8.39 7.93 -20.79
CA TYR A 606 8.52 9.07 -19.90
C TYR A 606 9.92 9.09 -19.30
N GLN A 607 10.50 10.28 -19.23
CA GLN A 607 11.76 10.54 -18.52
C GLN A 607 11.59 11.84 -17.75
N HIS A 608 11.81 11.79 -16.45
CA HIS A 608 11.67 12.96 -15.60
C HIS A 608 12.72 14.03 -15.91
N VAL A 609 12.29 15.30 -15.90
CA VAL A 609 13.15 16.48 -15.99
C VAL A 609 12.96 17.28 -14.70
N PRO A 610 14.01 17.49 -13.89
CA PRO A 610 13.90 18.21 -12.63
C PRO A 610 13.35 19.63 -12.79
N GLU A 611 12.39 19.99 -11.94
CA GLU A 611 11.86 21.35 -11.83
C GLU A 611 12.50 22.04 -10.61
N THR A 612 13.30 23.07 -10.87
CA THR A 612 14.06 23.80 -9.83
C THR A 612 13.71 25.28 -9.78
N ARG A 613 13.92 25.91 -8.62
CA ARG A 613 13.71 27.35 -8.41
C ARG A 613 14.65 27.90 -7.37
N ASP A 614 15.34 29.00 -7.67
CA ASP A 614 16.09 29.76 -6.67
C ASP A 614 15.11 30.52 -5.75
N VAL A 615 15.17 30.25 -4.44
CA VAL A 615 14.23 30.82 -3.46
C VAL A 615 14.93 31.70 -2.44
N LEU A 616 16.06 31.23 -1.90
CA LEU A 616 16.87 31.95 -0.91
C LEU A 616 18.32 32.08 -1.41
N SER A 617 19.00 33.12 -0.94
CA SER A 617 20.46 33.17 -1.11
C SER A 617 21.14 32.04 -0.34
N LYS A 618 22.33 31.61 -0.81
CA LYS A 618 23.15 30.61 -0.12
C LYS A 618 23.43 30.99 1.34
N GLU A 619 23.69 32.27 1.58
CA GLU A 619 23.87 32.83 2.93
C GLU A 619 22.62 32.66 3.79
N ALA A 620 21.44 33.11 3.34
CA ALA A 620 20.20 33.01 4.12
C ALA A 620 19.82 31.55 4.42
N ALA A 621 20.02 30.65 3.45
CA ALA A 621 19.82 29.22 3.63
C ALA A 621 20.77 28.65 4.70
N TYR A 622 22.07 28.93 4.60
CA TYR A 622 23.09 28.47 5.55
C TYR A 622 22.85 29.01 6.97
N VAL A 623 22.50 30.29 7.12
CA VAL A 623 22.16 30.90 8.41
C VAL A 623 20.92 30.22 9.02
N THR A 624 19.92 29.90 8.19
CA THR A 624 18.73 29.16 8.64
C THR A 624 19.08 27.73 9.08
N VAL A 625 19.94 27.02 8.33
CA VAL A 625 20.49 25.72 8.74
C VAL A 625 21.19 25.82 10.08
N ASN A 626 22.02 26.84 10.30
CA ASN A 626 22.73 27.05 11.57
C ASN A 626 21.78 27.26 12.76
N LEU A 627 20.67 27.98 12.56
CA LEU A 627 19.61 28.10 13.57
C LEU A 627 18.99 26.73 13.90
N LEU A 628 18.72 25.92 12.87
CA LEU A 628 18.12 24.60 12.98
C LEU A 628 19.05 23.56 13.64
N GLU A 629 20.37 23.69 13.47
CA GLU A 629 21.34 22.86 14.19
C GLU A 629 21.25 23.07 15.71
N GLY A 630 21.00 24.31 16.17
CA GLY A 630 20.79 24.60 17.58
C GLY A 630 19.65 23.79 18.21
N VAL A 631 18.60 23.51 17.43
CA VAL A 631 17.45 22.69 17.86
C VAL A 631 17.90 21.27 18.21
N THR A 632 18.78 20.66 17.42
CA THR A 632 19.23 19.28 17.64
C THR A 632 20.42 19.19 18.59
N GLN A 633 21.18 20.28 18.77
CA GLN A 633 22.34 20.32 19.66
C GLN A 633 21.95 20.51 21.12
N TYR A 634 21.05 21.45 21.42
CA TYR A 634 20.70 21.81 22.80
C TYR A 634 19.22 22.23 22.99
N GLY A 635 18.43 22.14 21.92
CA GLY A 635 17.03 22.54 21.91
C GLY A 635 16.05 21.37 22.03
N SER A 636 14.87 21.53 21.44
CA SER A 636 13.78 20.55 21.49
C SER A 636 14.09 19.23 20.78
N GLY A 637 15.12 19.19 19.93
CA GLY A 637 15.62 17.99 19.24
C GLY A 637 16.82 17.33 19.92
N VAL A 638 17.25 17.79 21.11
CA VAL A 638 18.45 17.31 21.82
C VAL A 638 18.45 15.80 22.11
N ARG A 639 17.28 15.14 22.03
CA ARG A 639 17.14 13.69 22.17
C ARG A 639 17.95 12.90 21.14
N LEU A 640 18.33 13.50 20.01
CA LEU A 640 19.25 12.92 19.03
C LEU A 640 20.69 12.79 19.55
N ARG A 641 21.02 13.42 20.70
CA ARG A 641 22.37 13.53 21.25
C ARG A 641 22.47 12.88 22.63
N GLY A 642 23.61 12.25 22.89
CA GLY A 642 24.01 11.76 24.21
C GLY A 642 23.13 10.63 24.75
N THR A 643 23.42 10.28 26.00
CA THR A 643 22.79 9.18 26.76
C THR A 643 22.12 9.66 28.05
N TRP A 644 21.97 10.98 28.24
CA TRP A 644 21.53 11.62 29.47
C TRP A 644 20.14 11.20 29.99
N ALA A 645 19.32 10.58 29.15
CA ALA A 645 17.99 10.11 29.51
C ALA A 645 17.88 8.58 29.64
N GLU A 646 19.00 7.87 29.58
CA GLU A 646 19.02 6.42 29.76
C GLU A 646 18.57 6.04 31.19
N GLY A 647 17.78 4.98 31.32
CA GLY A 647 17.18 4.56 32.59
C GLY A 647 16.00 5.42 33.06
N ARG A 648 15.61 6.47 32.32
CA ARG A 648 14.40 7.23 32.66
C ARG A 648 13.15 6.48 32.21
N GLN A 649 12.27 6.20 33.17
CA GLN A 649 11.06 5.42 32.93
C GLN A 649 10.11 6.05 31.89
N ASP A 650 9.98 7.38 31.85
CA ASP A 650 9.15 8.07 30.86
C ASP A 650 9.72 7.92 29.44
N TYR A 651 11.04 7.81 29.30
CA TYR A 651 11.72 7.56 28.04
C TYR A 651 11.51 6.11 27.58
N GLU A 652 11.76 5.14 28.46
CA GLU A 652 11.63 3.72 28.16
C GLU A 652 10.21 3.35 27.71
N ARG A 653 9.20 3.95 28.32
CA ARG A 653 7.78 3.71 27.98
C ARG A 653 7.36 4.29 26.63
N ALA A 654 7.98 5.38 26.19
CA ALA A 654 7.44 6.16 25.07
C ALA A 654 8.37 6.27 23.87
N VAL A 655 9.68 6.04 24.03
CA VAL A 655 10.67 6.26 22.98
C VAL A 655 11.49 5.02 22.70
N THR A 656 11.54 4.69 21.41
CA THR A 656 12.25 3.54 20.88
C THR A 656 13.61 3.94 20.32
N GLY A 657 14.61 3.06 20.44
CA GLY A 657 15.92 3.23 19.80
C GLY A 657 16.88 4.22 20.47
N TYR A 658 16.46 4.92 21.52
CA TYR A 658 17.35 5.76 22.34
C TYR A 658 18.30 4.89 23.18
N PRO A 659 19.59 5.29 23.34
CA PRO A 659 20.23 6.46 22.76
C PRO A 659 20.58 6.29 21.26
N TYR A 660 20.39 7.36 20.50
CA TYR A 660 20.88 7.45 19.12
C TYR A 660 22.34 7.92 19.08
N ASP A 661 22.66 8.91 19.93
CA ASP A 661 23.99 9.49 20.13
C ASP A 661 24.72 9.93 18.84
N PHE A 662 23.99 10.57 17.92
CA PHE A 662 24.58 11.10 16.69
C PHE A 662 25.64 12.16 17.02
N LYS A 663 26.76 12.12 16.30
CA LYS A 663 27.86 13.09 16.45
C LYS A 663 27.95 14.07 15.30
N ASN A 664 27.41 13.71 14.14
CA ASN A 664 27.43 14.53 12.95
C ASN A 664 26.48 15.73 13.04
N PRO A 665 26.73 16.81 12.28
CA PRO A 665 25.83 17.94 12.17
C PRO A 665 24.45 17.52 11.64
N ILE A 666 23.38 17.95 12.33
CA ILE A 666 21.99 17.67 11.95
C ILE A 666 21.20 18.95 12.16
N ALA A 667 20.57 19.45 11.11
CA ALA A 667 19.61 20.54 11.20
C ALA A 667 18.20 19.95 11.36
N GLY A 668 17.36 20.48 12.23
CA GLY A 668 15.99 19.98 12.29
C GLY A 668 15.05 20.83 13.14
N LYS A 669 13.76 20.52 13.07
CA LYS A 669 12.74 21.19 13.86
C LYS A 669 11.69 20.21 14.36
N THR A 670 11.39 20.28 15.66
CA THR A 670 10.20 19.64 16.23
C THR A 670 8.97 20.53 16.08
N GLY A 671 7.82 19.91 15.87
CA GLY A 671 6.50 20.52 15.91
C GLY A 671 5.62 19.77 16.89
N THR A 672 4.85 20.54 17.67
CA THR A 672 3.79 20.03 18.52
C THR A 672 2.62 21.00 18.36
N THR A 673 1.44 20.48 18.05
CA THR A 673 0.24 21.30 17.90
C THR A 673 -0.46 21.54 19.23
N GLN A 674 -1.50 22.37 19.20
CA GLN A 674 -2.35 22.58 20.36
C GLN A 674 -2.93 21.24 20.82
N ASN A 675 -3.09 21.07 22.12
CA ASN A 675 -3.53 19.82 22.77
C ASN A 675 -2.65 18.60 22.43
N GLN A 676 -1.49 18.78 21.80
CA GLN A 676 -0.59 17.70 21.43
C GLN A 676 -1.23 16.66 20.49
N SER A 677 -2.15 17.10 19.63
CA SER A 677 -2.84 16.25 18.66
C SER A 677 -1.91 15.72 17.56
N ASP A 678 -0.90 16.50 17.20
CA ASP A 678 0.05 16.17 16.14
C ASP A 678 1.48 16.42 16.62
N GLY A 679 2.31 15.39 16.48
CA GLY A 679 3.75 15.45 16.68
C GLY A 679 4.48 15.42 15.35
N TRP A 680 5.40 16.38 15.16
CA TRP A 680 6.23 16.47 13.95
C TRP A 680 7.71 16.49 14.30
N PHE A 681 8.51 15.91 13.42
CA PHE A 681 9.94 16.17 13.38
C PHE A 681 10.41 16.17 11.92
N ILE A 682 11.10 17.22 11.51
CA ILE A 682 11.75 17.30 10.21
C ILE A 682 13.23 17.54 10.47
N GLY A 683 14.05 16.58 10.05
CA GLY A 683 15.50 16.61 10.23
C GLY A 683 16.20 16.45 8.89
N MET A 684 17.35 17.10 8.75
CA MET A 684 18.14 17.19 7.55
C MET A 684 19.62 16.98 7.86
N VAL A 685 20.28 16.35 6.92
CA VAL A 685 21.73 16.35 6.71
C VAL A 685 22.00 16.85 5.28
N PRO A 686 23.25 17.10 4.87
CA PRO A 686 23.53 17.82 3.62
C PRO A 686 22.83 17.25 2.37
N ASP A 687 22.70 15.93 2.29
CA ASP A 687 22.20 15.19 1.13
C ASP A 687 20.90 14.40 1.40
N LEU A 688 20.27 14.58 2.57
CA LEU A 688 19.01 13.91 2.90
C LEU A 688 18.13 14.75 3.85
N ALA A 689 16.89 15.00 3.45
CA ALA A 689 15.86 15.63 4.27
C ALA A 689 14.74 14.63 4.55
N THR A 690 14.43 14.42 5.83
CA THR A 690 13.43 13.45 6.26
C THR A 690 12.46 14.09 7.24
N GLY A 691 11.17 13.95 6.97
CA GLY A 691 10.10 14.38 7.85
C GLY A 691 9.28 13.22 8.36
N VAL A 692 8.79 13.36 9.59
CA VAL A 692 7.90 12.42 10.26
C VAL A 692 6.75 13.20 10.89
N TRP A 693 5.53 12.70 10.70
CA TRP A 693 4.33 13.10 11.42
C TRP A 693 3.78 11.89 12.19
N VAL A 694 3.23 12.13 13.38
CA VAL A 694 2.49 11.15 14.18
C VAL A 694 1.30 11.82 14.83
N GLY A 695 0.13 11.18 14.79
CA GLY A 695 -1.12 11.67 15.36
C GLY A 695 -2.25 10.67 15.11
N ALA A 696 -3.48 10.96 15.52
CA ALA A 696 -4.63 10.08 15.28
C ALA A 696 -5.52 10.58 14.13
N GLU A 697 -6.52 9.79 13.73
CA GLU A 697 -7.54 10.24 12.74
C GLU A 697 -8.21 11.53 13.22
N ASP A 698 -8.73 11.52 14.45
CA ASP A 698 -9.39 12.65 15.08
C ASP A 698 -8.42 13.42 15.99
N ARG A 699 -8.43 14.76 15.93
CA ARG A 699 -7.55 15.61 16.75
C ARG A 699 -7.80 15.47 18.25
N SER A 700 -9.00 15.09 18.66
CA SER A 700 -9.36 14.83 20.06
C SER A 700 -8.74 13.52 20.59
N VAL A 701 -8.14 12.70 19.74
CA VAL A 701 -7.39 11.50 20.16
C VAL A 701 -5.92 11.86 20.30
N HIS A 702 -5.52 12.24 21.52
CA HIS A 702 -4.16 12.71 21.81
C HIS A 702 -3.73 12.37 23.24
N PHE A 703 -2.43 12.51 23.50
CA PHE A 703 -1.88 12.33 24.85
C PHE A 703 -2.34 13.48 25.77
N PRO A 704 -2.58 13.22 27.06
CA PRO A 704 -2.99 14.24 28.03
C PRO A 704 -1.86 15.20 28.45
N THR A 705 -0.60 14.87 28.15
CA THR A 705 0.56 15.67 28.59
C THR A 705 1.62 15.81 27.50
N ILE A 706 2.31 16.96 27.55
CA ILE A 706 3.40 17.30 26.61
C ILE A 706 4.56 16.30 26.63
N THR A 707 4.81 15.63 27.76
CA THR A 707 5.89 14.63 27.89
C THR A 707 5.78 13.55 26.82
N TYR A 708 4.56 13.06 26.58
CA TYR A 708 4.26 12.00 25.61
C TYR A 708 3.79 12.54 24.27
N GLY A 709 2.99 13.62 24.26
CA GLY A 709 2.38 14.18 23.07
C GLY A 709 3.26 15.14 22.25
N GLN A 710 4.49 15.41 22.65
CA GLN A 710 5.39 16.27 21.89
C GLN A 710 6.01 15.58 20.67
N GLY A 711 6.34 16.34 19.62
CA GLY A 711 7.05 15.82 18.44
C GLY A 711 8.38 15.12 18.75
N ALA A 712 9.07 15.51 19.83
CA ALA A 712 10.32 14.86 20.27
C ALA A 712 10.11 13.44 20.86
N THR A 713 8.88 13.07 21.20
CA THR A 713 8.50 11.74 21.69
C THR A 713 7.71 10.99 20.63
N MET A 714 6.80 11.64 19.93
CA MET A 714 5.95 10.99 18.92
C MET A 714 6.68 10.75 17.60
N ALA A 715 7.35 11.75 17.02
CA ALA A 715 7.87 11.69 15.65
C ALA A 715 9.40 11.51 15.56
N LEU A 716 10.18 12.23 16.38
CA LEU A 716 11.64 12.20 16.37
C LEU A 716 12.23 10.78 16.50
N PRO A 717 11.67 9.85 17.30
CA PRO A 717 12.24 8.50 17.40
C PRO A 717 12.22 7.69 16.12
N ILE A 718 11.19 7.87 15.27
CA ILE A 718 11.13 7.23 13.96
C ILE A 718 12.30 7.73 13.09
N TRP A 719 12.51 9.05 13.06
CA TRP A 719 13.65 9.65 12.34
C TRP A 719 14.99 9.14 12.90
N GLY A 720 15.14 9.08 14.22
CA GLY A 720 16.37 8.63 14.88
C GLY A 720 16.71 7.17 14.59
N MET A 721 15.73 6.26 14.64
CA MET A 721 15.95 4.87 14.26
C MET A 721 16.24 4.71 12.76
N TYR A 722 15.49 5.42 11.91
CA TYR A 722 15.71 5.40 10.46
C TYR A 722 17.14 5.84 10.10
N MET A 723 17.58 6.98 10.61
CA MET A 723 18.93 7.48 10.33
C MET A 723 20.02 6.60 10.92
N LYS A 724 19.77 5.93 12.04
CA LYS A 724 20.72 4.96 12.61
C LYS A 724 20.90 3.75 11.70
N ASP A 725 19.81 3.22 11.14
CA ASP A 725 19.87 2.12 10.17
C ASP A 725 20.51 2.61 8.85
N VAL A 726 20.18 3.82 8.37
CA VAL A 726 20.77 4.42 7.16
C VAL A 726 22.28 4.63 7.28
N TYR A 727 22.77 5.21 8.39
CA TYR A 727 24.22 5.35 8.61
C TYR A 727 24.92 4.01 8.88
N GLY A 728 24.17 2.97 9.26
CA GLY A 728 24.70 1.62 9.43
C GLY A 728 24.83 0.84 8.13
N ASP A 729 24.31 1.36 7.00
CA ASP A 729 24.41 0.73 5.68
C ASP A 729 25.39 1.54 4.79
N ASP A 730 26.59 1.00 4.63
CA ASP A 730 27.68 1.62 3.86
C ASP A 730 27.35 1.82 2.37
N GLU A 731 26.32 1.15 1.82
CA GLU A 731 25.92 1.32 0.42
C GLU A 731 25.14 2.62 0.17
N LEU A 732 24.46 3.15 1.19
CA LEU A 732 23.60 4.34 1.05
C LEU A 732 24.37 5.67 1.01
N LYS A 733 25.62 5.69 1.52
CA LYS A 733 26.56 6.82 1.45
C LYS A 733 26.01 8.20 1.87
N VAL A 734 25.05 8.23 2.81
CA VAL A 734 24.47 9.48 3.32
C VAL A 734 25.51 10.25 4.15
N SER A 735 25.63 11.55 3.89
CA SER A 735 26.66 12.40 4.46
C SER A 735 26.54 12.57 5.97
N GLN A 736 27.69 12.45 6.64
CA GLN A 736 27.88 12.83 8.04
C GLN A 736 28.71 14.13 8.17
N GLU A 737 29.04 14.76 7.04
CA GLU A 737 29.82 16.00 7.00
C GLU A 737 28.98 17.22 7.40
N PRO A 738 29.62 18.35 7.77
CA PRO A 738 28.93 19.61 7.94
C PRO A 738 28.25 20.10 6.65
N PHE A 739 27.19 20.91 6.82
CA PHE A 739 26.59 21.64 5.71
C PHE A 739 27.61 22.60 5.07
N GLU A 740 27.56 22.71 3.75
CA GLU A 740 28.50 23.54 2.99
C GLU A 740 28.35 25.02 3.36
N ARG A 741 29.43 25.61 3.87
CA ARG A 741 29.50 27.03 4.21
C ARG A 741 29.70 27.86 2.94
N PRO A 742 28.89 28.91 2.68
CA PRO A 742 29.08 29.78 1.52
C PRO A 742 30.38 30.58 1.63
N GLU A 743 31.03 30.84 0.48
CA GLU A 743 32.27 31.62 0.41
C GLU A 743 32.11 33.02 1.01
N ASN A 744 30.99 33.68 0.71
CA ASN A 744 30.63 34.98 1.23
C ASN A 744 29.57 34.83 2.32
N LEU A 745 30.00 34.89 3.58
CA LEU A 745 29.13 34.92 4.76
C LEU A 745 29.33 36.25 5.50
N SER A 746 28.44 37.20 5.23
CA SER A 746 28.39 38.52 5.89
C SER A 746 27.67 38.47 7.25
N ILE A 747 26.72 37.56 7.40
CA ILE A 747 26.00 37.35 8.67
C ILE A 747 26.83 36.42 9.58
N GLU A 748 27.38 36.96 10.66
CA GLU A 748 28.11 36.15 11.64
C GLU A 748 27.18 35.15 12.34
N VAL A 749 27.57 33.88 12.36
CA VAL A 749 26.81 32.76 12.94
C VAL A 749 27.47 32.20 14.21
N ASN A 750 28.72 32.57 14.47
CA ASN A 750 29.44 32.26 15.70
C ASN A 750 29.21 33.36 16.73
N CYS A 751 28.49 33.03 17.80
CA CYS A 751 28.10 34.01 18.81
C CYS A 751 29.23 34.42 19.75
N GLU A 752 30.34 33.70 19.78
CA GLU A 752 31.55 34.13 20.50
C GLU A 752 32.22 35.27 19.72
N ASN A 753 32.46 35.05 18.41
CA ASN A 753 32.98 36.08 17.51
C ASN A 753 32.09 37.32 17.50
N TYR A 754 30.77 37.13 17.37
CA TYR A 754 29.78 38.21 17.35
C TYR A 754 29.85 39.10 18.60
N ARG A 755 30.05 38.51 19.79
CA ARG A 755 30.21 39.27 21.04
C ARG A 755 31.51 40.05 21.05
N SER A 756 32.61 39.42 20.63
CA SER A 756 33.91 40.09 20.57
C SER A 756 33.94 41.29 19.63
N SER A 757 33.25 41.22 18.48
CA SER A 757 33.15 42.35 17.54
C SER A 757 32.28 43.49 18.07
N GLN A 758 31.22 43.18 18.82
CA GLN A 758 30.38 44.19 19.48
C GLN A 758 31.13 44.89 20.63
N GLU A 759 32.01 44.17 21.34
CA GLU A 759 32.86 44.75 22.38
C GLU A 759 33.97 45.64 21.78
N SER A 760 34.53 45.28 20.62
CA SER A 760 35.53 46.12 19.93
C SER A 760 34.95 47.37 19.27
N ASP A 761 33.72 47.33 18.76
CA ASP A 761 33.06 48.53 18.20
C ASP A 761 32.62 49.53 19.28
N ASN A 762 32.43 49.08 20.52
CA ASN A 762 32.08 49.93 21.66
C ASN A 762 33.30 50.51 22.42
N SER A 763 34.54 50.16 22.04
CA SER A 763 35.72 50.86 22.51
C SER A 763 35.94 52.14 21.70
N VAL A 764 35.55 53.29 22.27
CA VAL A 764 35.89 54.62 21.76
C VAL A 764 37.42 54.76 21.72
N PRO A 765 38.04 55.27 20.63
CA PRO A 765 39.46 55.61 20.64
C PRO A 765 39.72 56.72 21.66
N ASP A 766 40.59 56.48 22.64
CA ASP A 766 41.19 57.51 23.47
C ASP A 766 42.09 58.40 22.58
N GLU A 767 41.50 59.34 21.84
CA GLU A 767 42.22 60.46 21.23
C GLU A 767 41.46 61.77 21.48
N LEU A 768 41.53 62.27 22.72
CA LEU A 768 41.40 63.69 23.03
C LEU A 768 42.22 64.03 24.28
N ASP A 769 43.55 64.09 24.13
CA ASP A 769 44.41 64.91 24.99
C ASP A 769 44.64 66.24 24.23
N PHE A 770 43.97 67.30 24.68
CA PHE A 770 44.21 68.70 24.28
C PHE A 770 44.67 69.51 25.49
#